data_AF-A0A0S1YB70-F1
#
_entry.id   AF-A0A0S1YB70-F1
#
_cell.length_a   1.000
_cell.length_b   1.000
_cell.length_c   1.000
_cell.angle_alpha   90.00
_cell.angle_beta   90.00
_cell.angle_gamma   90.00
#
_symmetry.space_group_name_H-M   'P 1'
#
loop_
_entity.id
_entity.type
_entity.pdbx_description
1 polymer ?
#
loop_
_entity_poly.entity_id
_entity_poly.type
_entity_poly.pdbx_seq_one_letter_code
_entity_poly.pdbx_strand_id
1 'polypeptide(L)'
;MFEVWQNALADLRNPTSRALLQQCATWLTAIDAISTADGPDENSAYWEKVPDLGAFRKSLGRLVLRASRAEPVLASNYLQRVTKFEGLRDDAFNDIVAFSPVLAQSLPKEVVELSLAFLREELPDDQVAREEQEFLRTAEWRRAVLAKPEAERTRREQLALSGGGFHLRSVGDFSDHDWDRLSIQDDYQSFWPPSPLREPFHSLFQSSPDEALRLLRELCNHAITAWRQLHRHSRKHGGTPIPLELTFPWGTQRFWGTGREYLWFRSMWAPKAIGCGFMALEEWCFAELARKRSVDELIQKIIEGNECIAILGTASTLALHTETASEVTLPLFTSQRLLAADRNRMAQDLSPMASLIGFTHRTDRSHIEAIQAANARPVRKTQLSWMVPKFVFGTGPIRDRARAAIVNFKSDLPYQYEEQRNIPEEGERLMTQALEYAELADPKNYQAYRTREDSDQVVVVHVSPSAEKPENLARAEEASKHLKQTSIWAWASKSFEEKTLGDTYTVDEAIALARDVDANDLFERSNDESEEEQLGMRRGVVAATAAITLNFREGRTLEDLEWARDVLGRAIRLSEKPDLMWSPGSIIPWHQAIYVARGLAADLREGTAVRGTAHNLLGLIAHPLEVVSLAALDEACKLWSKDPKLTWAALILAFSLCHVSLRPPNQPRQHGKALHSSGETQSALDAALAFYKNGSGWASLPLPPPAWVKVEPGKGRRGRRGYEEEYDADDAADAAEEWAEPDVSWHSKQAAEFLKRIPFDEILSSSARTALLDFLASVLDWTNRKNAPPWMKPGRRNRSATSIFEWTRTLGSSLGRVAGLLPISEFQARFLDPILGLESDNCWALLSPFASAYVCAYVYDAPIVPADAVATLDLCLGRLLEASAFKRDAYRSGEFSGFDQPELVRTLMFVSVERADLAARYVNGDWSEISRILPLIDRFIRAGGWASSVMDPFLTLCERAKANYPAEAFADQVLAIIGTGLDNLKGWHGTFIPARIAELVQHFSHRDAPMKQALAQKFLRILDMLVDMGDRRSAALQLGEAFREIRFAS
;
A
#
# COMPACT_ATOMS: atom_id res chain seq x y z
N MET A 1 -17.12 -30.95 19.40
CA MET A 1 -17.99 -30.98 20.61
C MET A 1 -17.74 -29.82 21.59
N PHE A 2 -16.54 -29.65 22.16
CA PHE A 2 -16.29 -28.58 23.15
C PHE A 2 -16.52 -27.18 22.56
N GLU A 3 -16.07 -26.95 21.33
CA GLU A 3 -16.32 -25.71 20.58
C GLU A 3 -17.81 -25.44 20.40
N VAL A 4 -18.57 -26.46 19.99
CA VAL A 4 -20.03 -26.36 19.86
C VAL A 4 -20.63 -25.92 21.18
N TRP A 5 -20.33 -26.57 22.31
CA TRP A 5 -20.87 -26.19 23.62
C TRP A 5 -20.49 -24.75 24.01
N GLN A 6 -19.21 -24.41 23.98
CA GLN A 6 -18.71 -23.09 24.38
C GLN A 6 -19.22 -21.97 23.47
N ASN A 7 -19.47 -22.22 22.19
CA ASN A 7 -20.05 -21.21 21.32
C ASN A 7 -21.49 -20.78 21.73
N ALA A 8 -22.23 -21.53 22.57
CA ALA A 8 -23.49 -21.04 23.18
C ALA A 8 -23.27 -20.33 24.49
N LEU A 9 -22.44 -20.96 25.32
CA LEU A 9 -22.44 -20.70 26.75
C LEU A 9 -21.16 -19.99 27.20
N ALA A 10 -20.34 -19.48 26.26
CA ALA A 10 -19.09 -18.79 26.57
C ALA A 10 -19.31 -17.53 27.44
N ASP A 11 -20.45 -16.86 27.31
CA ASP A 11 -20.81 -15.70 28.13
C ASP A 11 -21.63 -16.08 29.38
N LEU A 12 -21.97 -17.36 29.58
CA LEU A 12 -22.84 -17.84 30.66
C LEU A 12 -22.11 -18.79 31.60
N ARG A 13 -21.97 -18.39 32.87
CA ARG A 13 -21.41 -19.26 33.92
C ARG A 13 -22.26 -20.51 34.12
N ASN A 14 -21.68 -21.68 33.86
CA ASN A 14 -22.30 -22.95 34.14
C ASN A 14 -21.26 -24.04 34.49
N PRO A 15 -21.60 -25.00 35.37
CA PRO A 15 -20.65 -26.00 35.86
C PRO A 15 -20.02 -26.85 34.75
N THR A 16 -20.79 -27.18 33.71
CA THR A 16 -20.33 -27.99 32.58
C THR A 16 -19.28 -27.23 31.76
N SER A 17 -19.54 -25.97 31.41
CA SER A 17 -18.55 -25.14 30.70
C SER A 17 -17.27 -25.00 31.50
N ARG A 18 -17.36 -24.81 32.83
CA ARG A 18 -16.18 -24.72 33.69
C ARG A 18 -15.35 -26.00 33.68
N ALA A 19 -15.98 -27.17 33.82
CA ALA A 19 -15.28 -28.45 33.78
C ALA A 19 -14.58 -28.68 32.43
N LEU A 20 -15.26 -28.36 31.32
CA LEU A 20 -14.71 -28.45 29.97
C LEU A 20 -13.50 -27.52 29.78
N LEU A 21 -13.64 -26.24 30.15
CA LEU A 21 -12.57 -25.25 30.00
C LEU A 21 -11.39 -25.55 30.92
N GLN A 22 -11.63 -26.10 32.10
CA GLN A 22 -10.57 -26.53 33.01
C GLN A 22 -9.77 -27.69 32.40
N GLN A 23 -10.45 -28.66 31.75
CA GLN A 23 -9.76 -29.70 31.00
C GLN A 23 -8.96 -29.13 29.82
N CYS A 24 -9.51 -28.18 29.07
CA CYS A 24 -8.79 -27.47 27.99
C CYS A 24 -7.53 -26.79 28.53
N ALA A 25 -7.63 -26.09 29.66
CA ALA A 25 -6.49 -25.41 30.28
C ALA A 25 -5.40 -26.39 30.73
N THR A 26 -5.79 -27.55 31.27
CA THR A 26 -4.85 -28.63 31.61
C THR A 26 -4.13 -29.16 30.37
N TRP A 27 -4.85 -29.43 29.28
CA TRP A 27 -4.23 -29.87 28.02
C TRP A 27 -3.30 -28.81 27.42
N LEU A 28 -3.72 -27.55 27.38
CA LEU A 28 -2.87 -26.45 26.93
C LEU A 28 -1.57 -26.38 27.71
N THR A 29 -1.63 -26.53 29.03
CA THR A 29 -0.45 -26.50 29.89
C THR A 29 0.50 -27.66 29.58
N ALA A 30 -0.03 -28.85 29.34
CA ALA A 30 0.77 -30.03 28.99
C ALA A 30 1.42 -29.88 27.60
N ILE A 31 0.71 -29.31 26.62
CA ILE A 31 1.24 -29.05 25.28
C ILE A 31 2.30 -27.96 25.31
N ASP A 32 2.06 -26.86 26.02
CA ASP A 32 3.03 -25.76 26.16
C ASP A 32 4.35 -26.25 26.77
N ALA A 33 4.30 -27.21 27.71
CA ALA A 33 5.48 -27.77 28.37
C ALA A 33 6.44 -28.54 27.44
N ILE A 34 5.96 -29.02 26.28
CA ILE A 34 6.81 -29.68 25.26
C ILE A 34 7.88 -28.70 24.74
N SER A 35 7.53 -27.42 24.61
CA SER A 35 8.44 -26.39 24.10
C SER A 35 9.56 -26.00 25.07
N THR A 36 9.43 -26.38 26.35
CA THR A 36 10.41 -26.10 27.41
C THR A 36 11.25 -27.30 27.81
N ALA A 37 11.02 -28.47 27.22
CA ALA A 37 11.70 -29.71 27.59
C ALA A 37 13.07 -29.83 26.89
N ASP A 38 14.11 -30.18 27.65
CA ASP A 38 15.46 -30.50 27.15
C ASP A 38 15.50 -31.90 26.50
N GLY A 39 14.70 -32.10 25.47
CA GLY A 39 14.60 -33.34 24.70
C GLY A 39 13.24 -34.03 24.79
N PRO A 40 13.00 -35.07 23.95
CA PRO A 40 11.72 -35.78 23.92
C PRO A 40 11.50 -36.57 25.21
N ASP A 41 10.49 -36.17 25.97
CA ASP A 41 10.02 -36.81 27.21
C ASP A 41 8.72 -37.62 26.97
N GLU A 42 8.22 -38.31 28.00
CA GLU A 42 6.97 -39.10 27.90
C GLU A 42 5.75 -38.25 27.51
N ASN A 43 5.74 -36.97 27.91
CA ASN A 43 4.69 -36.02 27.56
C ASN A 43 4.74 -35.67 26.06
N SER A 44 5.94 -35.43 25.51
CA SER A 44 6.17 -35.20 24.09
C SER A 44 5.73 -36.41 23.26
N ALA A 45 6.10 -37.62 23.67
CA ALA A 45 5.71 -38.86 23.00
C ALA A 45 4.19 -39.14 23.07
N TYR A 46 3.49 -38.63 24.08
CA TYR A 46 2.03 -38.71 24.18
C TYR A 46 1.34 -37.78 23.18
N TRP A 47 1.78 -36.51 23.11
CA TRP A 47 1.17 -35.51 22.23
C TRP A 47 1.57 -35.62 20.76
N GLU A 48 2.72 -36.22 20.44
CA GLU A 48 3.11 -36.56 19.06
C GLU A 48 2.12 -37.49 18.35
N LYS A 49 1.31 -38.25 19.11
CA LYS A 49 0.27 -39.12 18.56
C LYS A 49 -0.97 -38.35 18.08
N VAL A 50 -1.10 -37.08 18.44
CA VAL A 50 -2.23 -36.23 18.04
C VAL A 50 -1.91 -35.58 16.70
N PRO A 51 -2.69 -35.87 15.63
CA PRO A 51 -2.50 -35.22 14.35
C PRO A 51 -2.77 -33.71 14.48
N ASP A 52 -2.00 -32.89 13.77
CA ASP A 52 -2.12 -31.44 13.73
C ASP A 52 -2.16 -30.75 15.12
N LEU A 53 -1.26 -31.18 16.02
CA LEU A 53 -1.14 -30.68 17.40
C LEU A 53 -1.14 -29.13 17.50
N GLY A 54 -0.55 -28.44 16.53
CA GLY A 54 -0.57 -26.97 16.46
C GLY A 54 -1.97 -26.38 16.30
N ALA A 55 -2.77 -26.94 15.39
CA ALA A 55 -4.16 -26.53 15.19
C ALA A 55 -5.02 -26.86 16.42
N PHE A 56 -4.80 -28.03 17.03
CA PHE A 56 -5.47 -28.42 18.26
C PHE A 56 -5.16 -27.46 19.42
N ARG A 57 -3.87 -27.14 19.65
CA ARG A 57 -3.44 -26.13 20.64
C ARG A 57 -4.14 -24.80 20.41
N LYS A 58 -4.18 -24.33 19.16
CA LYS A 58 -4.85 -23.07 18.77
C LYS A 58 -6.35 -23.10 19.08
N SER A 59 -7.06 -24.17 18.74
CA SER A 59 -8.49 -24.35 19.08
C SER A 59 -8.75 -24.33 20.58
N LEU A 60 -7.91 -25.01 21.39
CA LEU A 60 -8.05 -24.97 22.85
C LEU A 60 -7.84 -23.56 23.40
N GLY A 61 -6.82 -22.84 22.91
CA GLY A 61 -6.56 -21.45 23.30
C GLY A 61 -7.75 -20.55 22.99
N ARG A 62 -8.30 -20.64 21.78
CA ARG A 62 -9.50 -19.90 21.35
C ARG A 62 -10.70 -20.14 22.27
N LEU A 63 -10.92 -21.39 22.71
CA LEU A 63 -12.02 -21.71 23.62
C LEU A 63 -11.86 -21.03 24.98
N VAL A 64 -10.64 -21.05 25.53
CA VAL A 64 -10.34 -20.41 26.81
C VAL A 64 -10.48 -18.89 26.72
N LEU A 65 -9.94 -18.27 25.65
CA LEU A 65 -10.01 -16.82 25.44
C LEU A 65 -11.46 -16.34 25.21
N ARG A 66 -12.24 -17.07 24.40
CA ARG A 66 -13.65 -16.71 24.12
C ARG A 66 -14.51 -16.73 25.38
N ALA A 67 -14.22 -17.61 26.34
CA ALA A 67 -14.96 -17.73 27.58
C ALA A 67 -14.49 -16.79 28.70
N SER A 68 -13.62 -15.81 28.41
CA SER A 68 -13.00 -14.95 29.43
C SER A 68 -14.01 -14.14 30.25
N ARG A 69 -15.20 -13.81 29.69
CA ARG A 69 -16.27 -13.13 30.45
C ARG A 69 -16.89 -14.04 31.51
N ALA A 70 -17.15 -15.31 31.19
CA ALA A 70 -17.74 -16.25 32.13
C ALA A 70 -16.69 -16.81 33.11
N GLU A 71 -15.52 -17.21 32.61
CA GLU A 71 -14.43 -17.86 33.33
C GLU A 71 -13.09 -17.07 33.21
N PRO A 72 -13.01 -15.84 33.76
CA PRO A 72 -11.85 -14.96 33.58
C PRO A 72 -10.55 -15.53 34.16
N VAL A 73 -10.62 -16.35 35.22
CA VAL A 73 -9.43 -16.91 35.88
C VAL A 73 -8.67 -17.86 34.95
N LEU A 74 -9.38 -18.69 34.17
CA LEU A 74 -8.74 -19.63 33.25
C LEU A 74 -8.06 -18.89 32.09
N ALA A 75 -8.71 -17.86 31.56
CA ALA A 75 -8.14 -17.01 30.52
C ALA A 75 -6.95 -16.18 31.02
N SER A 76 -7.03 -15.60 32.23
CA SER A 76 -5.93 -14.86 32.86
C SER A 76 -4.70 -15.76 33.06
N ASN A 77 -4.88 -16.97 33.58
CA ASN A 77 -3.79 -17.94 33.73
C ASN A 77 -3.12 -18.31 32.40
N TYR A 78 -3.92 -18.46 31.33
CA TYR A 78 -3.40 -18.72 30.00
C TYR A 78 -2.58 -17.53 29.47
N LEU A 79 -3.12 -16.31 29.54
CA LEU A 79 -2.44 -15.10 29.11
C LEU A 79 -1.13 -14.88 29.88
N GLN A 80 -1.15 -14.95 31.21
CA GLN A 80 0.04 -14.80 32.04
C GLN A 80 1.13 -15.83 31.73
N ARG A 81 0.74 -17.06 31.37
CA ARG A 81 1.71 -18.08 30.96
C ARG A 81 2.33 -17.71 29.63
N VAL A 82 1.52 -17.37 28.64
CA VAL A 82 1.98 -16.99 27.30
C VAL A 82 2.88 -15.74 27.34
N THR A 83 2.54 -14.74 28.16
CA THR A 83 3.37 -13.53 28.36
C THR A 83 4.75 -13.83 28.94
N LYS A 84 4.91 -14.89 29.73
CA LYS A 84 6.19 -15.27 30.36
C LYS A 84 7.10 -16.12 29.47
N PHE A 85 6.61 -16.62 28.35
CA PHE A 85 7.44 -17.36 27.40
C PHE A 85 8.38 -16.39 26.68
N GLU A 86 9.70 -16.59 26.82
CA GLU A 86 10.71 -15.84 26.06
C GLU A 86 10.51 -16.10 24.55
N GLY A 87 10.21 -15.04 23.79
CA GLY A 87 9.99 -15.12 22.34
C GLY A 87 8.56 -15.49 21.93
N LEU A 88 7.59 -14.63 22.28
CA LEU A 88 6.22 -14.74 21.75
C LEU A 88 6.25 -14.65 20.21
N ARG A 89 5.81 -15.71 19.52
CA ARG A 89 5.74 -15.73 18.06
C ARG A 89 4.64 -14.79 17.55
N ASP A 90 4.90 -14.12 16.43
CA ASP A 90 3.97 -13.18 15.78
C ASP A 90 2.57 -13.80 15.56
N ASP A 91 2.51 -15.04 15.06
CA ASP A 91 1.26 -15.77 14.83
C ASP A 91 0.43 -15.93 16.11
N ALA A 92 1.10 -16.20 17.23
CA ALA A 92 0.46 -16.43 18.52
C ALA A 92 -0.06 -15.12 19.13
N PHE A 93 0.69 -14.03 18.98
CA PHE A 93 0.22 -12.70 19.36
C PHE A 93 -1.04 -12.32 18.58
N ASN A 94 -0.99 -12.44 17.26
CA ASN A 94 -2.10 -12.09 16.36
C ASN A 94 -3.36 -12.92 16.66
N ASP A 95 -3.21 -14.21 16.94
CA ASP A 95 -4.33 -15.06 17.34
C ASP A 95 -4.98 -14.64 18.66
N ILE A 96 -4.20 -14.16 19.64
CA ILE A 96 -4.72 -13.73 20.94
C ILE A 96 -5.36 -12.35 20.85
N VAL A 97 -4.70 -11.40 20.18
CA VAL A 97 -5.16 -10.02 20.02
C VAL A 97 -6.44 -9.94 19.19
N ALA A 98 -6.72 -10.92 18.32
CA ALA A 98 -8.01 -11.06 17.65
C ALA A 98 -9.20 -11.20 18.64
N PHE A 99 -8.96 -11.64 19.88
CA PHE A 99 -9.99 -11.70 20.95
C PHE A 99 -10.07 -10.44 21.82
N SER A 100 -9.33 -9.37 21.48
CA SER A 100 -9.36 -8.08 22.20
C SER A 100 -10.78 -7.53 22.44
N PRO A 101 -11.77 -7.65 21.53
CA PRO A 101 -13.14 -7.19 21.81
C PRO A 101 -13.79 -7.80 23.07
N VAL A 102 -13.41 -9.03 23.42
CA VAL A 102 -13.88 -9.71 24.63
C VAL A 102 -12.89 -9.49 25.78
N LEU A 103 -11.60 -9.65 25.51
CA LEU A 103 -10.55 -9.56 26.53
C LEU A 103 -10.42 -8.16 27.13
N ALA A 104 -10.60 -7.09 26.34
CA ALA A 104 -10.57 -5.71 26.82
C ALA A 104 -11.68 -5.39 27.85
N GLN A 105 -12.75 -6.19 27.89
CA GLN A 105 -13.84 -6.04 28.86
C GLN A 105 -13.61 -6.88 30.11
N SER A 106 -13.04 -8.08 29.97
CA SER A 106 -12.88 -9.03 31.09
C SER A 106 -11.51 -8.97 31.77
N LEU A 107 -10.45 -8.78 30.98
CA LEU A 107 -9.03 -8.92 31.37
C LEU A 107 -8.17 -7.83 30.70
N PRO A 108 -8.52 -6.53 30.82
CA PRO A 108 -7.81 -5.47 30.09
C PRO A 108 -6.35 -5.35 30.50
N LYS A 109 -6.02 -5.60 31.78
CA LYS A 109 -4.64 -5.53 32.29
C LYS A 109 -3.75 -6.57 31.62
N GLU A 110 -4.21 -7.81 31.55
CA GLU A 110 -3.46 -8.90 30.93
C GLU A 110 -3.25 -8.69 29.42
N VAL A 111 -4.21 -8.08 28.72
CA VAL A 111 -4.04 -7.69 27.31
C VAL A 111 -2.92 -6.66 27.18
N VAL A 112 -2.87 -5.66 28.07
CA VAL A 112 -1.81 -4.65 28.05
C VAL A 112 -0.45 -5.27 28.37
N GLU A 113 -0.34 -6.12 29.40
CA GLU A 113 0.92 -6.80 29.74
C GLU A 113 1.42 -7.69 28.60
N LEU A 114 0.53 -8.46 27.94
CA LEU A 114 0.88 -9.25 26.76
C LEU A 114 1.38 -8.36 25.62
N SER A 115 0.69 -7.25 25.37
CA SER A 115 1.03 -6.32 24.29
C SER A 115 2.36 -5.62 24.53
N LEU A 116 2.65 -5.23 25.77
CA LEU A 116 3.94 -4.64 26.13
C LEU A 116 5.08 -5.64 26.02
N ALA A 117 4.86 -6.90 26.44
CA ALA A 117 5.86 -7.96 26.34
C ALA A 117 6.20 -8.33 24.88
N PHE A 118 5.23 -8.19 23.96
CA PHE A 118 5.45 -8.42 22.54
C PHE A 118 6.03 -7.19 21.82
N LEU A 119 5.47 -6.01 22.05
CA LEU A 119 5.79 -4.82 21.26
C LEU A 119 7.08 -4.12 21.69
N ARG A 120 7.58 -4.32 22.91
CA ARG A 120 8.82 -3.66 23.38
C ARG A 120 10.01 -4.54 23.08
N GLU A 121 10.86 -4.07 22.17
CA GLU A 121 12.18 -4.67 21.97
C GLU A 121 13.20 -4.10 22.97
N GLU A 122 14.36 -4.74 23.01
CA GLU A 122 15.52 -4.29 23.78
C GLU A 122 15.90 -2.85 23.42
N LEU A 123 16.24 -2.05 24.43
CA LEU A 123 16.66 -0.66 24.24
C LEU A 123 18.11 -0.61 23.69
N PRO A 124 18.48 0.43 22.91
CA PRO A 124 19.82 0.56 22.35
C PRO A 124 20.97 0.46 23.37
N ASP A 125 20.83 1.08 24.56
CA ASP A 125 21.85 0.98 25.62
C ASP A 125 22.00 -0.47 26.12
N ASP A 126 20.89 -1.19 26.26
CA ASP A 126 20.87 -2.59 26.72
C ASP A 126 21.46 -3.53 25.66
N GLN A 127 21.10 -3.30 24.39
CA GLN A 127 21.65 -4.02 23.24
C GLN A 127 23.17 -3.86 23.17
N VAL A 128 23.68 -2.64 23.29
CA VAL A 128 25.12 -2.37 23.32
C VAL A 128 25.78 -3.10 24.48
N ALA A 129 25.22 -3.02 25.69
CA ALA A 129 25.76 -3.71 26.86
C ALA A 129 25.80 -5.24 26.68
N ARG A 130 24.75 -5.83 26.07
CA ARG A 130 24.72 -7.26 25.74
C ARG A 130 25.77 -7.61 24.69
N GLU A 131 25.85 -6.85 23.60
CA GLU A 131 26.83 -7.05 22.53
C GLU A 131 28.28 -6.96 23.05
N GLU A 132 28.57 -6.02 23.95
CA GLU A 132 29.86 -5.93 24.64
C GLU A 132 30.15 -7.18 25.48
N GLN A 133 29.17 -7.66 26.25
CA GLN A 133 29.33 -8.88 27.04
C GLN A 133 29.51 -10.13 26.18
N GLU A 134 28.80 -10.25 25.06
CA GLU A 134 28.96 -11.34 24.09
C GLU A 134 30.31 -11.27 23.40
N PHE A 135 30.77 -10.08 23.06
CA PHE A 135 32.10 -9.85 22.49
C PHE A 135 33.20 -10.27 23.47
N LEU A 136 33.10 -9.87 24.75
CA LEU A 136 34.03 -10.28 25.81
C LEU A 136 34.01 -11.79 26.02
N ARG A 137 32.83 -12.42 26.16
CA ARG A 137 32.69 -13.88 26.29
C ARG A 137 33.29 -14.63 25.10
N THR A 138 33.06 -14.13 23.89
CA THR A 138 33.61 -14.71 22.66
C THR A 138 35.13 -14.56 22.60
N ALA A 139 35.66 -13.41 23.03
CA ALA A 139 37.11 -13.17 23.10
C ALA A 139 37.79 -14.06 24.14
N GLU A 140 37.20 -14.24 25.32
CA GLU A 140 37.66 -15.16 26.36
C GLU A 140 37.61 -16.61 25.90
N TRP A 141 36.49 -17.03 25.29
CA TRP A 141 36.36 -18.36 24.69
C TRP A 141 37.42 -18.60 23.61
N ARG A 142 37.63 -17.65 22.70
CA ARG A 142 38.69 -17.75 21.68
C ARG A 142 40.09 -17.84 22.30
N ARG A 143 40.39 -17.07 23.34
CA ARG A 143 41.67 -17.17 24.08
C ARG A 143 41.83 -18.56 24.71
N ALA A 144 40.77 -19.09 25.33
CA ALA A 144 40.78 -20.41 25.93
C ALA A 144 40.97 -21.54 24.91
N VAL A 145 40.37 -21.43 23.71
CA VAL A 145 40.55 -22.39 22.62
C VAL A 145 41.95 -22.29 21.99
N LEU A 146 42.48 -21.08 21.80
CA LEU A 146 43.84 -20.87 21.30
C LEU A 146 44.92 -21.37 22.28
N ALA A 147 44.66 -21.33 23.58
CA ALA A 147 45.56 -21.87 24.60
C ALA A 147 45.69 -23.41 24.57
N LYS A 148 44.76 -24.13 23.92
CA LYS A 148 44.86 -25.58 23.70
C LYS A 148 45.86 -25.88 22.57
N PRO A 149 46.71 -26.92 22.69
CA PRO A 149 47.54 -27.42 21.59
C PRO A 149 46.69 -27.77 20.37
N GLU A 150 47.19 -27.50 19.15
CA GLU A 150 46.41 -27.67 17.92
C GLU A 150 45.89 -29.09 17.68
N ALA A 151 46.64 -30.10 18.15
CA ALA A 151 46.29 -31.52 18.10
C ALA A 151 45.13 -31.92 19.03
N GLU A 152 44.81 -31.11 20.04
CA GLU A 152 43.76 -31.38 21.04
C GLU A 152 42.49 -30.55 20.79
N ARG A 153 42.49 -29.68 19.77
CA ARG A 153 41.32 -28.89 19.39
C ARG A 153 40.33 -29.75 18.64
N THR A 154 39.06 -29.67 19.01
CA THR A 154 37.98 -30.36 18.29
C THR A 154 37.78 -29.76 16.90
N ARG A 155 37.22 -30.53 15.97
CA ARG A 155 36.90 -30.07 14.60
C ARG A 155 36.03 -28.80 14.59
N ARG A 156 35.13 -28.64 15.57
CA ARG A 156 34.25 -27.48 15.74
C ARG A 156 35.02 -26.23 16.21
N GLU A 157 35.98 -26.40 17.11
CA GLU A 157 36.89 -25.34 17.57
C GLU A 157 37.87 -24.91 16.45
N GLN A 158 38.38 -25.86 15.67
CA GLN A 158 39.23 -25.56 14.51
C GLN A 158 38.46 -24.83 13.40
N LEU A 159 37.21 -25.23 13.11
CA LEU A 159 36.32 -24.54 12.16
C LEU A 159 35.99 -23.10 12.62
N ALA A 160 35.74 -22.90 13.91
CA ALA A 160 35.46 -21.57 14.48
C ALA A 160 36.67 -20.62 14.50
N LEU A 161 37.90 -21.16 14.43
CA LEU A 161 39.15 -20.39 14.34
C LEU A 161 39.63 -20.18 12.88
N SER A 162 39.34 -21.11 11.98
CA SER A 162 39.77 -21.09 10.57
C SER A 162 38.76 -20.43 9.62
N GLY A 163 37.48 -20.42 10.00
CA GLY A 163 36.47 -19.60 9.36
C GLY A 163 36.72 -18.13 9.67
N GLY A 164 37.33 -17.40 8.73
CA GLY A 164 37.29 -15.94 8.74
C GLY A 164 35.84 -15.47 8.56
N GLY A 165 35.05 -15.43 9.63
CA GLY A 165 33.65 -15.05 9.55
C GLY A 165 32.95 -15.13 10.90
N PHE A 166 32.42 -14.00 11.33
CA PHE A 166 31.22 -13.76 12.17
C PHE A 166 31.23 -12.35 12.81
N HIS A 167 32.27 -11.55 12.58
CA HIS A 167 32.32 -10.15 13.04
C HIS A 167 32.10 -9.19 11.87
N LEU A 168 30.85 -9.09 11.41
CA LEU A 168 30.41 -8.02 10.49
C LEU A 168 29.51 -6.97 11.17
N ARG A 169 29.23 -7.10 12.47
CA ARG A 169 28.63 -6.02 13.26
C ARG A 169 29.65 -5.53 14.28
N SER A 170 30.05 -4.27 14.16
CA SER A 170 30.66 -3.57 15.29
C SER A 170 29.62 -3.42 16.39
N VAL A 171 30.05 -3.51 17.65
CA VAL A 171 29.21 -3.19 18.82
C VAL A 171 28.59 -1.80 18.62
N GLY A 172 27.28 -1.70 18.79
CA GLY A 172 26.55 -0.43 18.67
C GLY A 172 26.44 0.12 17.25
N ASP A 173 26.47 -0.74 16.23
CA ASP A 173 26.17 -0.36 14.85
C ASP A 173 24.65 -0.34 14.60
N PHE A 174 24.07 0.86 14.63
CA PHE A 174 22.65 1.09 14.38
C PHE A 174 22.41 1.54 12.93
N SER A 175 21.49 0.87 12.27
CA SER A 175 21.03 1.16 10.91
C SER A 175 19.94 2.23 10.89
N ASP A 176 19.57 2.70 9.70
CA ASP A 176 18.43 3.62 9.54
C ASP A 176 17.10 2.94 9.94
N HIS A 177 17.01 1.61 9.89
CA HIS A 177 15.81 0.89 10.35
C HIS A 177 15.61 1.00 11.88
N ASP A 178 16.68 1.09 12.65
CA ASP A 178 16.61 1.25 14.12
C ASP A 178 16.01 2.62 14.48
N TRP A 179 16.27 3.64 13.65
CA TRP A 179 15.69 4.98 13.75
C TRP A 179 14.21 5.04 13.39
N ASP A 180 13.74 4.12 12.53
CA ASP A 180 12.33 4.03 12.16
C ASP A 180 11.51 3.21 13.18
N ARG A 181 12.12 2.17 13.78
CA ARG A 181 11.44 1.26 14.74
C ARG A 181 11.48 1.73 16.18
N LEU A 182 12.60 2.34 16.61
CA LEU A 182 12.80 2.85 17.97
C LEU A 182 12.51 1.82 19.07
N SER A 183 13.06 0.61 18.91
CA SER A 183 12.85 -0.53 19.80
C SER A 183 11.38 -0.92 20.01
N ILE A 184 10.55 -0.68 18.99
CA ILE A 184 9.18 -1.19 18.91
C ILE A 184 9.14 -2.31 17.88
N GLN A 185 8.71 -3.49 18.30
CA GLN A 185 8.45 -4.61 17.42
C GLN A 185 7.22 -4.27 16.57
N ASP A 186 7.48 -4.08 15.29
CA ASP A 186 6.49 -3.69 14.30
C ASP A 186 6.75 -4.52 13.04
N ASP A 187 6.36 -5.78 13.12
CA ASP A 187 6.32 -6.63 11.95
C ASP A 187 5.25 -6.05 11.01
N TYR A 188 5.63 -5.66 9.79
CA TYR A 188 4.78 -4.99 8.80
C TYR A 188 3.49 -5.75 8.41
N GLN A 189 3.11 -6.82 9.10
CA GLN A 189 1.88 -7.58 8.92
C GLN A 189 0.76 -7.14 9.87
N SER A 190 1.08 -6.80 11.13
CA SER A 190 0.06 -6.65 12.19
C SER A 190 -0.52 -5.23 12.25
N PHE A 191 0.36 -4.21 12.13
CA PHE A 191 0.00 -2.79 12.26
C PHE A 191 0.16 -1.98 10.98
N TRP A 192 0.63 -2.59 9.89
CA TRP A 192 0.71 -1.95 8.58
C TRP A 192 -0.40 -2.49 7.64
N PRO A 193 -1.18 -1.62 6.98
CA PRO A 193 -1.22 -0.16 7.16
C PRO A 193 -1.89 0.28 8.47
N PRO A 194 -1.47 1.43 9.05
CA PRO A 194 -1.93 1.89 10.35
C PRO A 194 -3.38 2.33 10.27
N SER A 195 -4.15 2.00 11.30
CA SER A 195 -5.57 2.33 11.36
C SER A 195 -6.06 2.42 12.80
N PRO A 196 -7.05 3.29 13.10
CA PRO A 196 -7.69 3.35 14.43
C PRO A 196 -8.45 2.07 14.82
N LEU A 197 -8.67 1.15 13.87
CA LEU A 197 -9.39 -0.11 14.09
C LEU A 197 -8.46 -1.29 14.39
N ARG A 198 -7.13 -1.09 14.46
CA ARG A 198 -6.19 -2.16 14.78
C ARG A 198 -6.27 -2.52 16.26
N GLU A 199 -6.39 -3.82 16.52
CA GLU A 199 -6.34 -4.36 17.88
C GLU A 199 -4.90 -4.38 18.40
N PRO A 200 -4.67 -4.24 19.72
CA PRO A 200 -5.67 -4.18 20.79
C PRO A 200 -6.20 -2.77 21.10
N PHE A 201 -5.66 -1.73 20.46
CA PHE A 201 -5.95 -0.34 20.78
C PHE A 201 -7.44 -0.02 20.63
N HIS A 202 -8.05 -0.44 19.52
CA HIS A 202 -9.45 -0.19 19.23
C HIS A 202 -10.38 -0.66 20.36
N SER A 203 -10.30 -1.95 20.74
CA SER A 203 -11.17 -2.51 21.77
C SER A 203 -10.83 -1.99 23.17
N LEU A 204 -9.55 -1.75 23.47
CA LEU A 204 -9.13 -1.19 24.75
C LEU A 204 -9.67 0.23 24.95
N PHE A 205 -9.58 1.12 23.96
CA PHE A 205 -10.13 2.48 24.08
C PHE A 205 -11.66 2.48 24.23
N GLN A 206 -12.36 1.53 23.60
CA GLN A 206 -13.80 1.40 23.75
C GLN A 206 -14.24 0.88 25.13
N SER A 207 -13.51 -0.09 25.69
CA SER A 207 -13.96 -0.83 26.88
C SER A 207 -13.26 -0.40 28.17
N SER A 208 -11.95 -0.12 28.08
CA SER A 208 -11.04 0.10 29.21
C SER A 208 -10.02 1.21 28.89
N PRO A 209 -10.47 2.47 28.70
CA PRO A 209 -9.63 3.55 28.18
C PRO A 209 -8.43 3.88 29.06
N ASP A 210 -8.50 3.67 30.38
CA ASP A 210 -7.35 3.87 31.28
C ASP A 210 -6.19 2.90 30.97
N GLU A 211 -6.51 1.64 30.67
CA GLU A 211 -5.51 0.64 30.28
C GLU A 211 -5.02 0.88 28.85
N ALA A 212 -5.88 1.37 27.94
CA ALA A 212 -5.48 1.80 26.60
C ALA A 212 -4.46 2.95 26.64
N LEU A 213 -4.73 3.95 27.48
CA LEU A 213 -3.82 5.08 27.72
C LEU A 213 -2.51 4.62 28.34
N ARG A 214 -2.56 3.67 29.28
CA ARG A 214 -1.35 3.07 29.87
C ARG A 214 -0.48 2.40 28.80
N LEU A 215 -1.07 1.53 27.97
CA LEU A 215 -0.37 0.84 26.88
C LEU A 215 0.31 1.85 25.94
N LEU A 216 -0.45 2.82 25.43
CA LEU A 216 0.09 3.82 24.50
C LEU A 216 1.20 4.65 25.15
N ARG A 217 1.01 5.09 26.40
CA ARG A 217 2.02 5.86 27.15
C ARG A 217 3.32 5.07 27.33
N GLU A 218 3.23 3.81 27.74
CA GLU A 218 4.42 2.99 27.95
C GLU A 218 5.19 2.73 26.64
N LEU A 219 4.49 2.50 25.52
CA LEU A 219 5.11 2.37 24.20
C LEU A 219 5.76 3.68 23.73
N CYS A 220 5.05 4.81 23.86
CA CYS A 220 5.58 6.13 23.53
C CYS A 220 6.84 6.48 24.34
N ASN A 221 6.81 6.23 25.66
CA ASN A 221 7.95 6.50 26.54
C ASN A 221 9.14 5.55 26.26
N HIS A 222 8.87 4.28 25.91
CA HIS A 222 9.90 3.34 25.48
C HIS A 222 10.57 3.79 24.18
N ALA A 223 9.78 4.12 23.15
CA ALA A 223 10.28 4.61 21.88
C ALA A 223 11.07 5.92 22.04
N ILE A 224 10.62 6.85 22.90
CA ILE A 224 11.35 8.09 23.12
C ILE A 224 12.65 7.88 23.91
N THR A 225 12.70 6.86 24.77
CA THR A 225 13.95 6.45 25.42
C THR A 225 14.92 5.85 24.41
N ALA A 226 14.46 4.97 23.51
CA ALA A 226 15.27 4.43 22.43
C ALA A 226 15.81 5.55 21.53
N TRP A 227 14.96 6.49 21.11
CA TRP A 227 15.34 7.66 20.33
C TRP A 227 16.44 8.49 21.01
N ARG A 228 16.34 8.73 22.33
CA ARG A 228 17.37 9.44 23.11
C ARG A 228 18.67 8.66 23.22
N GLN A 229 18.60 7.33 23.29
CA GLN A 229 19.79 6.47 23.35
C GLN A 229 20.49 6.39 21.98
N LEU A 230 19.75 6.30 20.88
CA LEU A 230 20.31 6.31 19.53
C LEU A 230 21.07 7.60 19.23
N HIS A 231 20.62 8.76 19.73
CA HIS A 231 21.37 10.03 19.63
C HIS A 231 22.73 9.99 20.34
N ARG A 232 22.91 9.11 21.34
CA ARG A 232 24.20 8.92 22.03
C ARG A 232 25.15 7.98 21.29
N HIS A 233 24.62 7.00 20.56
CA HIS A 233 25.42 5.96 19.86
C HIS A 233 25.67 6.25 18.38
N SER A 234 24.77 6.97 17.71
CA SER A 234 24.87 7.23 16.27
C SER A 234 25.83 8.38 15.95
N ARG A 235 26.76 8.14 15.01
CA ARG A 235 27.64 9.18 14.46
C ARG A 235 27.03 9.94 13.27
N LYS A 236 25.98 9.39 12.65
CA LYS A 236 25.33 9.95 11.44
C LYS A 236 24.27 11.00 11.75
N HIS A 237 23.48 10.77 12.80
CA HIS A 237 22.35 11.61 13.20
C HIS A 237 22.70 12.40 14.47
N GLY A 238 23.74 13.23 14.38
CA GLY A 238 24.30 13.95 15.53
C GLY A 238 23.38 15.05 16.07
N GLY A 239 23.38 15.21 17.40
CA GLY A 239 22.70 16.29 18.11
C GLY A 239 22.33 15.88 19.54
N THR A 240 22.50 16.78 20.50
CA THR A 240 22.10 16.58 21.90
C THR A 240 20.69 17.14 22.08
N PRO A 241 19.65 16.29 22.15
CA PRO A 241 18.27 16.77 22.14
C PRO A 241 17.92 17.53 23.42
N ILE A 242 17.13 18.60 23.27
CA ILE A 242 16.61 19.43 24.36
C ILE A 242 15.12 19.12 24.56
N PRO A 243 14.67 18.78 25.79
CA PRO A 243 13.26 18.56 26.07
C PRO A 243 12.46 19.86 26.04
N LEU A 244 11.20 19.79 25.63
CA LEU A 244 10.23 20.86 25.78
C LEU A 244 9.63 20.79 27.19
N GLU A 245 9.79 21.84 27.98
CA GLU A 245 9.16 21.95 29.30
C GLU A 245 7.90 22.80 29.23
N LEU A 246 6.76 22.27 29.71
CA LEU A 246 5.50 23.00 29.80
C LEU A 246 4.94 22.92 31.22
N THR A 247 4.40 24.04 31.70
CA THR A 247 3.80 24.14 33.04
C THR A 247 2.28 24.15 32.92
N PHE A 248 1.66 23.01 33.23
CA PHE A 248 0.22 22.85 33.31
C PHE A 248 -0.29 23.13 34.74
N PRO A 249 -1.61 23.26 34.96
CA PRO A 249 -2.17 23.45 36.29
C PRO A 249 -1.83 22.35 37.31
N TRP A 250 -1.50 21.14 36.84
CA TRP A 250 -1.08 20.00 37.67
C TRP A 250 0.43 19.88 37.85
N GLY A 251 1.24 20.73 37.20
CA GLY A 251 2.70 20.75 37.35
C GLY A 251 3.47 20.91 36.04
N THR A 252 4.79 21.04 36.17
CA THR A 252 5.72 21.10 35.02
C THR A 252 6.06 19.70 34.54
N GLN A 253 5.97 19.48 33.23
CA GLN A 253 6.27 18.21 32.56
C GLN A 253 7.24 18.41 31.40
N ARG A 254 8.04 17.39 31.12
CA ARG A 254 9.07 17.38 30.08
C ARG A 254 8.65 16.47 28.93
N PHE A 255 8.75 16.98 27.71
CA PHE A 255 8.43 16.26 26.49
C PHE A 255 9.64 16.19 25.56
N TRP A 256 10.02 14.98 25.15
CA TRP A 256 11.12 14.70 24.25
C TRP A 256 10.61 14.47 22.83
N GLY A 257 11.46 14.82 21.86
CA GLY A 257 11.17 14.73 20.42
C GLY A 257 11.14 16.09 19.74
N THR A 258 11.32 16.10 18.43
CA THR A 258 11.39 17.29 17.57
C THR A 258 10.06 17.55 16.88
N GLY A 259 10.04 18.52 15.95
CA GLY A 259 8.91 18.67 15.01
C GLY A 259 8.63 17.39 14.19
N ARG A 260 9.63 16.50 14.02
CA ARG A 260 9.49 15.18 13.40
C ARG A 260 8.59 14.28 14.24
N GLU A 261 8.97 14.05 15.50
CA GLU A 261 8.24 13.17 16.43
C GLU A 261 6.89 13.78 16.83
N TYR A 262 6.73 15.11 16.78
CA TYR A 262 5.44 15.75 16.94
C TYR A 262 4.41 15.24 15.92
N LEU A 263 4.81 14.80 14.72
CA LEU A 263 3.86 14.29 13.71
C LEU A 263 3.42 12.83 13.96
N TRP A 264 3.96 12.14 14.97
CA TRP A 264 3.60 10.74 15.23
C TRP A 264 2.13 10.53 15.56
N PHE A 265 1.44 11.53 16.15
CA PHE A 265 0.00 11.40 16.40
C PHE A 265 -0.84 11.36 15.12
N ARG A 266 -0.27 11.78 13.99
CA ARG A 266 -0.84 11.62 12.64
C ARG A 266 -0.39 10.32 11.96
N SER A 267 0.31 9.44 12.69
CA SER A 267 0.97 8.24 12.17
C SER A 267 2.00 8.53 11.07
N MET A 268 2.53 9.76 11.02
CA MET A 268 3.61 10.14 10.11
C MET A 268 4.95 9.85 10.77
N TRP A 269 5.77 9.01 10.13
CA TRP A 269 7.12 8.64 10.58
C TRP A 269 7.19 8.02 11.99
N ALA A 270 6.05 7.55 12.51
CA ALA A 270 5.95 6.80 13.74
C ALA A 270 6.15 5.30 13.48
N PRO A 271 6.65 4.54 14.47
CA PRO A 271 6.40 3.10 14.53
C PRO A 271 4.89 2.82 14.36
N LYS A 272 4.50 1.90 13.50
CA LYS A 272 3.10 1.72 13.07
C LYS A 272 2.18 1.33 14.22
N ALA A 273 2.67 0.55 15.19
CA ALA A 273 1.92 0.24 16.40
C ALA A 273 1.55 1.52 17.19
N ILE A 274 2.51 2.43 17.39
CA ILE A 274 2.28 3.74 18.03
C ILE A 274 1.34 4.60 17.17
N GLY A 275 1.51 4.59 15.84
CA GLY A 275 0.62 5.26 14.90
C GLY A 275 -0.84 4.80 15.03
N CYS A 276 -1.08 3.48 15.09
CA CYS A 276 -2.41 2.91 15.34
C CYS A 276 -2.98 3.36 16.70
N GLY A 277 -2.14 3.34 17.74
CA GLY A 277 -2.53 3.79 19.07
C GLY A 277 -2.96 5.25 19.13
N PHE A 278 -2.24 6.16 18.47
CA PHE A 278 -2.63 7.57 18.37
C PHE A 278 -3.89 7.80 17.55
N MET A 279 -4.06 7.06 16.44
CA MET A 279 -5.31 7.13 15.66
C MET A 279 -6.52 6.69 16.49
N ALA A 280 -6.39 5.58 17.24
CA ALA A 280 -7.45 5.10 18.12
C ALA A 280 -7.71 6.06 19.30
N LEU A 281 -6.65 6.66 19.86
CA LEU A 281 -6.75 7.71 20.89
C LEU A 281 -7.54 8.90 20.38
N GLU A 282 -7.26 9.38 19.17
CA GLU A 282 -7.98 10.52 18.58
C GLU A 282 -9.48 10.21 18.44
N GLU A 283 -9.84 9.06 17.86
CA GLU A 283 -11.25 8.63 17.75
C GLU A 283 -11.94 8.59 19.11
N TRP A 284 -11.28 8.02 20.13
CA TRP A 284 -11.80 7.97 21.49
C TRP A 284 -12.00 9.36 22.10
N CYS A 285 -11.01 10.24 21.97
CA CYS A 285 -11.10 11.60 22.49
C CYS A 285 -12.26 12.38 21.85
N PHE A 286 -12.45 12.29 20.53
CA PHE A 286 -13.58 12.94 19.84
C PHE A 286 -14.93 12.34 20.26
N ALA A 287 -15.00 11.03 20.51
CA ALA A 287 -16.19 10.40 21.06
C ALA A 287 -16.51 10.90 22.48
N GLU A 288 -15.50 11.11 23.33
CA GLU A 288 -15.67 11.69 24.67
C GLU A 288 -16.12 13.16 24.62
N LEU A 289 -15.60 13.96 23.67
CA LEU A 289 -16.07 15.32 23.43
C LEU A 289 -17.54 15.34 22.97
N ALA A 290 -17.95 14.41 22.10
CA ALA A 290 -19.35 14.25 21.71
C ALA A 290 -20.26 13.87 22.90
N ARG A 291 -19.71 13.16 23.91
CA ARG A 291 -20.37 12.88 25.19
C ARG A 291 -20.33 14.07 26.17
N LYS A 292 -19.88 15.25 25.73
CA LYS A 292 -19.78 16.50 26.51
C LYS A 292 -18.83 16.42 27.70
N ARG A 293 -17.80 15.57 27.62
CA ARG A 293 -16.72 15.57 28.59
C ARG A 293 -15.91 16.87 28.50
N SER A 294 -15.40 17.34 29.64
CA SER A 294 -14.52 18.52 29.67
C SER A 294 -13.24 18.28 28.88
N VAL A 295 -12.89 19.21 28.00
CA VAL A 295 -11.63 19.15 27.23
C VAL A 295 -10.41 19.26 28.14
N ASP A 296 -10.50 20.06 29.20
CA ASP A 296 -9.40 20.25 30.15
C ASP A 296 -9.10 18.95 30.92
N GLU A 297 -10.15 18.24 31.36
CA GLU A 297 -10.01 16.93 32.02
C GLU A 297 -9.46 15.87 31.06
N LEU A 298 -9.88 15.91 29.80
CA LEU A 298 -9.42 14.98 28.78
C LEU A 298 -7.94 15.22 28.43
N ILE A 299 -7.54 16.48 28.25
CA ILE A 299 -6.15 16.87 27.99
C ILE A 299 -5.26 16.46 29.17
N GLN A 300 -5.67 16.73 30.41
CA GLN A 300 -4.92 16.30 31.59
C GLN A 300 -4.73 14.78 31.58
N LYS A 301 -5.82 14.03 31.35
CA LYS A 301 -5.81 12.57 31.38
C LYS A 301 -4.89 11.94 30.33
N ILE A 302 -4.79 12.52 29.13
CA ILE A 302 -3.92 11.97 28.08
C ILE A 302 -2.46 12.42 28.23
N ILE A 303 -2.21 13.62 28.76
CA ILE A 303 -0.85 14.16 28.88
C ILE A 303 -0.12 13.56 30.10
N GLU A 304 -0.81 13.32 31.20
CA GLU A 304 -0.16 12.99 32.47
C GLU A 304 0.68 11.70 32.42
N GLY A 305 1.99 11.85 32.66
CA GLY A 305 2.98 10.77 32.64
C GLY A 305 3.54 10.42 31.25
N ASN A 306 3.10 11.10 30.19
CA ASN A 306 3.71 10.96 28.86
C ASN A 306 4.93 11.86 28.73
N GLU A 307 6.03 11.30 28.21
CA GLU A 307 7.27 12.02 27.91
C GLU A 307 7.43 12.28 26.41
N CYS A 308 6.57 11.72 25.55
CA CYS A 308 6.66 11.89 24.11
C CYS A 308 5.95 13.17 23.65
N ILE A 309 6.61 14.01 22.86
CA ILE A 309 6.05 15.27 22.32
C ILE A 309 4.79 15.06 21.47
N ALA A 310 4.61 13.88 20.86
CA ALA A 310 3.48 13.55 20.00
C ALA A 310 2.12 13.65 20.72
N ILE A 311 2.07 13.38 22.03
CA ILE A 311 0.83 13.48 22.83
C ILE A 311 0.28 14.92 22.83
N LEU A 312 1.17 15.90 22.78
CA LEU A 312 0.81 17.31 22.70
C LEU A 312 0.10 17.62 21.39
N GLY A 313 0.39 16.90 20.30
CA GLY A 313 -0.34 17.04 19.03
C GLY A 313 -1.79 16.61 19.13
N THR A 314 -2.08 15.55 19.88
CA THR A 314 -3.48 15.16 20.18
C THR A 314 -4.15 16.23 21.04
N ALA A 315 -3.49 16.70 22.11
CA ALA A 315 -4.03 17.75 22.98
C ALA A 315 -4.28 19.07 22.23
N SER A 316 -3.36 19.48 21.35
CA SER A 316 -3.47 20.61 20.44
C SER A 316 -4.68 20.48 19.52
N THR A 317 -4.90 19.31 18.95
CA THR A 317 -6.05 19.03 18.08
C THR A 317 -7.37 19.15 18.84
N LEU A 318 -7.45 18.64 20.08
CA LEU A 318 -8.65 18.78 20.91
C LEU A 318 -8.92 20.24 21.28
N ALA A 319 -7.89 20.97 21.70
CA ALA A 319 -7.99 22.38 22.05
C ALA A 319 -8.40 23.26 20.86
N LEU A 320 -7.92 22.95 19.65
CA LEU A 320 -8.33 23.61 18.41
C LEU A 320 -9.76 23.27 18.02
N HIS A 321 -10.18 22.01 18.18
CA HIS A 321 -11.51 21.58 17.80
C HIS A 321 -12.60 22.21 18.70
N THR A 322 -12.37 22.26 20.01
CA THR A 322 -13.32 22.87 20.96
C THR A 322 -13.14 24.39 21.10
N GLU A 323 -12.08 24.92 20.51
CA GLU A 323 -11.62 26.31 20.66
C GLU A 323 -11.65 26.80 22.12
N THR A 324 -11.30 25.95 23.07
CA THR A 324 -11.39 26.29 24.49
C THR A 324 -10.17 27.10 24.95
N ALA A 325 -10.41 28.22 25.63
CA ALA A 325 -9.37 29.04 26.25
C ALA A 325 -9.41 28.84 27.77
N SER A 326 -8.43 28.13 28.31
CA SER A 326 -8.35 27.72 29.72
C SER A 326 -6.91 27.73 30.23
N GLU A 327 -6.75 27.56 31.54
CA GLU A 327 -5.44 27.39 32.17
C GLU A 327 -4.71 26.11 31.72
N VAL A 328 -5.46 25.07 31.35
CA VAL A 328 -4.91 23.81 30.85
C VAL A 328 -4.42 23.94 29.41
N THR A 329 -5.12 24.69 28.57
CA THR A 329 -4.79 24.85 27.16
C THR A 329 -3.76 25.94 26.90
N LEU A 330 -3.63 26.91 27.81
CA LEU A 330 -2.69 28.04 27.69
C LEU A 330 -1.25 27.61 27.31
N PRO A 331 -0.61 26.61 27.96
CA PRO A 331 0.77 26.22 27.65
C PRO A 331 0.94 25.69 26.21
N LEU A 332 -0.13 25.15 25.60
CA LEU A 332 -0.09 24.65 24.22
C LEU A 332 -0.01 25.79 23.20
N PHE A 333 -0.65 26.92 23.50
CA PHE A 333 -0.70 28.10 22.62
C PHE A 333 0.41 29.12 22.90
N THR A 334 1.07 29.03 24.06
CA THR A 334 2.19 29.90 24.46
C THR A 334 3.55 29.21 24.36
N SER A 335 3.70 28.21 23.49
CA SER A 335 4.97 27.55 23.22
C SER A 335 5.36 27.74 21.76
N GLN A 336 6.40 28.53 21.49
CA GLN A 336 6.87 28.78 20.12
C GLN A 336 7.19 27.47 19.37
N ARG A 337 7.76 26.48 20.07
CA ARG A 337 8.07 25.16 19.48
C ARG A 337 6.82 24.43 19.00
N LEU A 338 5.74 24.44 19.79
CA LEU A 338 4.47 23.81 19.40
C LEU A 338 3.76 24.58 18.30
N LEU A 339 3.75 25.91 18.34
CA LEU A 339 3.17 26.72 17.27
C LEU A 339 3.85 26.43 15.92
N ALA A 340 5.18 26.30 15.93
CA ALA A 340 5.95 25.95 14.73
C ALA A 340 5.69 24.50 14.27
N ALA A 341 5.67 23.54 15.19
CA ALA A 341 5.42 22.14 14.88
C ALA A 341 4.00 21.91 14.32
N ASP A 342 2.99 22.58 14.88
CA ASP A 342 1.61 22.47 14.41
C ASP A 342 1.36 23.18 13.06
N ARG A 343 2.07 24.30 12.78
CA ARG A 343 2.07 24.92 11.44
C ARG A 343 2.63 23.95 10.39
N ASN A 344 3.70 23.23 10.71
CA ASN A 344 4.22 22.17 9.82
C ASN A 344 3.21 21.03 9.66
N ARG A 345 2.56 20.61 10.76
CA ARG A 345 1.48 19.61 10.71
C ARG A 345 0.33 20.03 9.78
N MET A 346 -0.08 21.30 9.80
CA MET A 346 -1.10 21.82 8.89
C MET A 346 -0.69 21.67 7.42
N ALA A 347 0.54 22.02 7.09
CA ALA A 347 1.06 21.91 5.73
C ALA A 347 1.03 20.45 5.24
N GLN A 348 1.35 19.49 6.11
CA GLN A 348 1.28 18.06 5.77
C GLN A 348 -0.17 17.55 5.63
N ASP A 349 -1.09 17.98 6.50
CA ASP A 349 -2.50 17.57 6.44
C ASP A 349 -3.23 18.09 5.19
N LEU A 350 -2.73 19.12 4.51
CA LEU A 350 -3.27 19.60 3.22
C LEU A 350 -3.05 18.61 2.07
N SER A 351 -2.19 17.60 2.24
CA SER A 351 -1.95 16.52 1.26
C SER A 351 -2.41 15.14 1.80
N PRO A 352 -3.72 14.86 1.84
CA PRO A 352 -4.28 13.73 2.60
C PRO A 352 -4.01 12.34 2.01
N MET A 353 -3.58 12.24 0.74
CA MET A 353 -3.50 10.97 0.01
C MET A 353 -2.40 10.02 0.51
N ALA A 354 -1.38 10.54 1.21
CA ALA A 354 -0.28 9.72 1.74
C ALA A 354 -0.73 8.71 2.82
N SER A 355 -1.82 9.01 3.53
CA SER A 355 -2.33 8.18 4.64
C SER A 355 -3.06 6.90 4.20
N LEU A 356 -3.41 6.78 2.91
CA LEU A 356 -4.10 5.60 2.35
C LEU A 356 -3.15 4.61 1.67
N ILE A 357 -1.85 4.91 1.65
CA ILE A 357 -0.84 4.03 1.05
C ILE A 357 -0.82 2.69 1.79
N GLY A 358 -0.80 1.58 1.03
CA GLY A 358 -0.68 0.23 1.56
C GLY A 358 -2.00 -0.52 1.76
N PHE A 359 -3.15 0.15 1.77
CA PHE A 359 -4.45 -0.52 1.81
C PHE A 359 -4.79 -1.03 0.41
N THR A 360 -4.81 -2.35 0.24
CA THR A 360 -4.95 -2.99 -1.08
C THR A 360 -6.02 -4.09 -1.11
N HIS A 361 -6.56 -4.48 0.04
CA HIS A 361 -7.49 -5.60 0.17
C HIS A 361 -8.93 -5.16 0.47
N ARG A 362 -9.91 -6.01 0.14
CA ARG A 362 -11.34 -5.75 0.42
C ARG A 362 -11.67 -5.63 1.91
N THR A 363 -10.93 -6.35 2.75
CA THR A 363 -11.02 -6.26 4.21
C THR A 363 -10.60 -4.89 4.75
N ASP A 364 -9.88 -4.10 3.95
CA ASP A 364 -9.37 -2.79 4.36
C ASP A 364 -10.42 -1.69 4.30
N ARG A 365 -11.61 -1.97 3.73
CA ARG A 365 -12.65 -0.95 3.50
C ARG A 365 -13.03 -0.18 4.76
N SER A 366 -13.27 -0.88 5.87
CA SER A 366 -13.60 -0.23 7.15
C SER A 366 -12.45 0.63 7.66
N HIS A 367 -11.20 0.21 7.42
CA HIS A 367 -10.02 0.98 7.79
C HIS A 367 -9.88 2.26 6.95
N ILE A 368 -10.11 2.16 5.63
CA ILE A 368 -10.09 3.31 4.71
C ILE A 368 -11.17 4.33 5.09
N GLU A 369 -12.41 3.87 5.31
CA GLU A 369 -13.54 4.74 5.67
C GLU A 369 -13.26 5.48 6.99
N ALA A 370 -12.70 4.80 8.00
CA ALA A 370 -12.33 5.42 9.27
C ALA A 370 -11.25 6.51 9.11
N ILE A 371 -10.22 6.26 8.29
CA ILE A 371 -9.14 7.22 8.06
C ILE A 371 -9.62 8.43 7.26
N GLN A 372 -10.45 8.21 6.23
CA GLN A 372 -11.04 9.29 5.45
C GLN A 372 -11.93 10.18 6.33
N ALA A 373 -12.75 9.59 7.21
CA ALA A 373 -13.55 10.33 8.17
C ALA A 373 -12.67 11.18 9.12
N ALA A 374 -11.57 10.61 9.64
CA ALA A 374 -10.63 11.32 10.50
C ALA A 374 -9.89 12.47 9.79
N ASN A 375 -9.58 12.31 8.49
CA ASN A 375 -8.93 13.34 7.68
C ASN A 375 -9.90 14.44 7.22
N ALA A 376 -11.21 14.15 7.15
CA ALA A 376 -12.23 15.12 6.79
C ALA A 376 -12.58 16.11 7.92
N ARG A 377 -12.07 15.90 9.14
CA ARG A 377 -12.35 16.78 10.30
C ARG A 377 -11.93 18.24 10.01
N PRO A 378 -12.78 19.25 10.29
CA PRO A 378 -12.47 20.66 10.02
C PRO A 378 -11.17 21.15 10.67
N VAL A 379 -10.84 20.61 11.86
CA VAL A 379 -9.62 20.93 12.61
C VAL A 379 -8.33 20.63 11.83
N ARG A 380 -8.37 19.77 10.80
CA ARG A 380 -7.20 19.50 9.94
C ARG A 380 -6.73 20.73 9.19
N LYS A 381 -7.63 21.68 8.92
CA LYS A 381 -7.38 22.92 8.18
C LYS A 381 -7.12 24.13 9.08
N THR A 382 -6.97 23.92 10.40
CA THR A 382 -6.67 24.98 11.36
C THR A 382 -5.26 24.80 11.92
N GLN A 383 -4.74 25.80 12.65
CA GLN A 383 -3.45 25.74 13.32
C GLN A 383 -3.47 26.47 14.68
N LEU A 384 -2.57 26.10 15.60
CA LEU A 384 -2.51 26.63 16.96
C LEU A 384 -2.41 28.17 17.02
N SER A 385 -1.66 28.79 16.10
CA SER A 385 -1.49 30.25 16.11
C SER A 385 -2.80 31.01 15.87
N TRP A 386 -3.79 30.40 15.22
CA TRP A 386 -5.11 31.02 14.99
C TRP A 386 -5.96 31.15 16.27
N MET A 387 -5.60 30.43 17.33
CA MET A 387 -6.25 30.55 18.64
C MET A 387 -5.65 31.64 19.52
N VAL A 388 -4.44 32.14 19.20
CA VAL A 388 -3.80 33.24 19.95
C VAL A 388 -4.71 34.46 20.15
N PRO A 389 -5.45 34.96 19.13
CA PRO A 389 -6.38 36.07 19.33
C PRO A 389 -7.41 35.81 20.43
N LYS A 390 -7.92 34.57 20.57
CA LYS A 390 -8.92 34.20 21.58
C LYS A 390 -8.38 34.35 23.01
N PHE A 391 -7.09 34.09 23.22
CA PHE A 391 -6.42 34.33 24.50
C PHE A 391 -6.13 35.83 24.73
N VAL A 392 -5.76 36.57 23.67
CA VAL A 392 -5.47 38.01 23.72
C VAL A 392 -6.73 38.84 24.02
N PHE A 393 -7.90 38.41 23.56
CA PHE A 393 -9.19 39.02 23.87
C PHE A 393 -9.95 38.34 25.02
N GLY A 394 -9.33 37.37 25.69
CA GLY A 394 -9.92 36.62 26.80
C GLY A 394 -9.99 37.40 28.13
N THR A 395 -10.42 36.71 29.18
CA THR A 395 -10.56 37.28 30.54
C THR A 395 -9.20 37.58 31.19
N GLY A 396 -9.14 38.65 31.99
CA GLY A 396 -7.92 39.33 32.45
C GLY A 396 -6.68 38.47 32.75
N PRO A 397 -6.68 37.59 33.78
CA PRO A 397 -5.47 36.89 34.21
C PRO A 397 -4.85 35.98 33.13
N ILE A 398 -5.69 35.28 32.36
CA ILE A 398 -5.26 34.41 31.26
C ILE A 398 -4.70 35.25 30.11
N ARG A 399 -5.37 36.36 29.77
CA ARG A 399 -4.92 37.29 28.73
C ARG A 399 -3.52 37.83 29.00
N ASP A 400 -3.31 38.35 30.21
CA ASP A 400 -2.07 39.03 30.55
C ASP A 400 -0.90 38.04 30.57
N ARG A 401 -1.14 36.80 31.03
CA ARG A 401 -0.16 35.70 30.98
C ARG A 401 0.15 35.24 29.55
N ALA A 402 -0.86 35.04 28.71
CA ALA A 402 -0.68 34.66 27.32
C ALA A 402 0.17 35.69 26.57
N ARG A 403 -0.16 36.98 26.74
CA ARG A 403 0.59 38.08 26.11
C ARG A 403 2.02 38.16 26.62
N ALA A 404 2.22 38.06 27.93
CA ALA A 404 3.56 38.08 28.52
C ALA A 404 4.43 36.91 28.01
N ALA A 405 3.86 35.70 27.91
CA ALA A 405 4.57 34.53 27.43
C ALA A 405 4.99 34.67 25.96
N ILE A 406 4.06 35.07 25.07
CA ILE A 406 4.35 35.22 23.64
C ILE A 406 5.37 36.32 23.37
N VAL A 407 5.26 37.48 24.06
CA VAL A 407 6.24 38.57 23.93
C VAL A 407 7.63 38.16 24.43
N ASN A 408 7.72 37.20 25.34
CA ASN A 408 8.98 36.72 25.90
C ASN A 408 9.70 35.69 25.01
N PHE A 409 9.11 35.21 23.91
CA PHE A 409 9.77 34.28 22.99
C PHE A 409 11.14 34.79 22.51
N LYS A 410 11.29 36.10 22.29
CA LYS A 410 12.58 36.72 21.92
C LYS A 410 13.69 36.52 22.95
N SER A 411 13.35 36.29 24.22
CA SER A 411 14.31 36.10 25.31
C SER A 411 14.60 34.61 25.56
N ASP A 412 13.72 33.72 25.09
CA ASP A 412 13.76 32.28 25.34
C ASP A 412 13.48 31.51 24.04
N LEU A 413 14.50 31.46 23.18
CA LEU A 413 14.40 30.83 21.86
C LEU A 413 14.33 29.30 21.99
N PRO A 414 13.38 28.62 21.32
CA PRO A 414 13.12 27.20 21.53
C PRO A 414 14.02 26.29 20.69
N TYR A 415 15.31 26.21 21.04
CA TYR A 415 16.23 25.27 20.40
C TYR A 415 15.79 23.81 20.63
N GLN A 416 15.97 22.97 19.61
CA GLN A 416 15.64 21.53 19.67
C GLN A 416 16.86 20.67 20.02
N TYR A 417 18.07 21.17 19.70
CA TYR A 417 19.35 20.54 20.05
C TYR A 417 20.31 21.58 20.67
N GLU A 418 21.22 21.15 21.54
CA GLU A 418 22.19 22.06 22.18
C GLU A 418 23.16 22.69 21.16
N GLU A 419 23.51 21.97 20.11
CA GLU A 419 24.43 22.42 19.07
C GLU A 419 23.84 23.58 18.25
N GLN A 420 22.51 23.70 18.15
CA GLN A 420 21.84 24.79 17.43
C GLN A 420 22.11 26.16 18.07
N ARG A 421 22.41 26.21 19.38
CA ARG A 421 22.77 27.48 20.06
C ARG A 421 24.03 28.11 19.49
N ASN A 422 24.90 27.31 18.87
CA ASN A 422 26.15 27.77 18.26
C ASN A 422 26.00 28.14 16.78
N ILE A 423 24.80 28.00 16.20
CA ILE A 423 24.51 28.29 14.79
C ILE A 423 23.77 29.63 14.73
N PRO A 424 24.41 30.73 14.28
CA PRO A 424 23.79 32.06 14.26
C PRO A 424 22.52 32.11 13.41
N GLU A 425 22.51 31.42 12.27
CA GLU A 425 21.38 31.36 11.33
C GLU A 425 20.11 30.79 11.99
N GLU A 426 20.25 29.75 12.82
CA GLU A 426 19.11 29.18 13.56
C GLU A 426 18.58 30.13 14.63
N GLY A 427 19.48 30.86 15.32
CA GLY A 427 19.10 31.90 16.27
C GLY A 427 18.33 33.04 15.61
N GLU A 428 18.78 33.51 14.44
CA GLU A 428 18.09 34.56 13.66
C GLU A 428 16.72 34.10 13.14
N ARG A 429 16.63 32.85 12.65
CA ARG A 429 15.37 32.25 12.20
C ARG A 429 14.34 32.15 13.33
N LEU A 430 14.75 31.65 14.50
CA LEU A 430 13.87 31.54 15.67
C LEU A 430 13.48 32.92 16.23
N MET A 431 14.39 33.89 16.22
CA MET A 431 14.12 35.27 16.64
C MET A 431 13.10 35.95 15.70
N THR A 432 13.26 35.77 14.39
CA THR A 432 12.32 36.31 13.39
C THR A 432 10.92 35.73 13.61
N GLN A 433 10.82 34.42 13.80
CA GLN A 433 9.56 33.76 14.11
C GLN A 433 8.96 34.24 15.45
N ALA A 434 9.78 34.49 16.47
CA ALA A 434 9.33 35.03 17.75
C ALA A 434 8.70 36.43 17.60
N LEU A 435 9.29 37.28 16.74
CA LEU A 435 8.75 38.61 16.44
C LEU A 435 7.41 38.52 15.70
N GLU A 436 7.27 37.61 14.72
CA GLU A 436 5.99 37.36 14.03
C GLU A 436 4.88 36.96 15.00
N TYR A 437 5.17 36.06 15.96
CA TYR A 437 4.18 35.67 16.97
C TYR A 437 3.85 36.82 17.94
N ALA A 438 4.81 37.68 18.28
CA ALA A 438 4.56 38.85 19.12
C ALA A 438 3.54 39.82 18.49
N GLU A 439 3.47 39.90 17.14
CA GLU A 439 2.47 40.71 16.44
C GLU A 439 1.04 40.18 16.62
N LEU A 440 0.85 38.88 16.83
CA LEU A 440 -0.46 38.29 17.16
C LEU A 440 -0.88 38.63 18.59
N ALA A 441 0.08 38.92 19.48
CA ALA A 441 -0.19 39.21 20.89
C ALA A 441 -0.52 40.69 21.16
N ASP A 442 -0.30 41.59 20.19
CA ASP A 442 -0.61 43.02 20.32
C ASP A 442 -2.06 43.32 19.85
N PRO A 443 -2.96 43.77 20.76
CA PRO A 443 -4.33 44.14 20.39
C PRO A 443 -4.42 45.25 19.33
N LYS A 444 -3.38 46.08 19.16
CA LYS A 444 -3.37 47.17 18.18
C LYS A 444 -3.35 46.67 16.73
N ASN A 445 -2.92 45.43 16.52
CA ASN A 445 -2.82 44.82 15.19
C ASN A 445 -4.14 44.16 14.75
N TYR A 446 -5.26 44.44 15.43
CA TYR A 446 -6.57 43.89 15.09
C TYR A 446 -7.56 45.00 14.72
N GLN A 447 -8.26 44.82 13.60
CA GLN A 447 -9.29 45.73 13.11
C GLN A 447 -10.66 45.04 13.10
N ALA A 448 -11.70 45.77 13.49
CA ALA A 448 -13.06 45.24 13.60
C ALA A 448 -13.97 45.83 12.51
N TYR A 449 -14.59 44.97 11.70
CA TYR A 449 -15.56 45.35 10.68
C TYR A 449 -16.94 44.76 10.99
N ARG A 450 -18.01 45.51 10.70
CA ARG A 450 -19.39 44.99 10.74
C ARG A 450 -19.72 44.38 9.38
N THR A 451 -20.13 43.12 9.37
CA THR A 451 -20.38 42.36 8.13
C THR A 451 -21.62 42.83 7.36
N ARG A 452 -22.61 43.44 8.04
CA ARG A 452 -23.76 44.21 7.49
C ARG A 452 -24.27 45.23 8.53
N GLU A 453 -24.97 46.29 8.09
CA GLU A 453 -25.47 47.36 8.98
C GLU A 453 -26.44 46.87 10.07
N ASP A 454 -27.10 45.71 9.90
CA ASP A 454 -28.07 45.13 10.84
C ASP A 454 -27.65 43.77 11.47
N SER A 455 -26.37 43.39 11.43
CA SER A 455 -25.91 42.17 12.13
C SER A 455 -25.18 42.48 13.43
N ASP A 456 -25.56 41.84 14.54
CA ASP A 456 -24.83 41.85 15.82
C ASP A 456 -23.44 41.15 15.76
N GLN A 457 -22.98 40.77 14.57
CA GLN A 457 -21.71 40.09 14.35
C GLN A 457 -20.63 41.09 13.91
N VAL A 458 -19.50 41.07 14.63
CA VAL A 458 -18.31 41.86 14.34
C VAL A 458 -17.19 40.90 13.95
N VAL A 459 -16.59 41.11 12.77
CA VAL A 459 -15.43 40.34 12.32
C VAL A 459 -14.17 41.07 12.76
N VAL A 460 -13.31 40.38 13.52
CA VAL A 460 -12.01 40.88 13.94
C VAL A 460 -10.95 40.28 13.02
N VAL A 461 -10.26 41.14 12.27
CA VAL A 461 -9.21 40.76 11.32
C VAL A 461 -7.86 41.16 11.90
N HIS A 462 -6.91 40.23 11.91
CA HIS A 462 -5.52 40.55 12.23
C HIS A 462 -4.87 41.22 11.02
N VAL A 463 -4.30 42.40 11.24
CA VAL A 463 -3.50 43.16 10.28
C VAL A 463 -2.07 43.15 10.80
N SER A 464 -1.28 42.20 10.31
CA SER A 464 0.11 42.03 10.68
C SER A 464 0.97 43.17 10.11
N PRO A 465 1.68 43.96 10.94
CA PRO A 465 2.62 44.96 10.47
C PRO A 465 3.78 44.36 9.67
N SER A 466 4.19 43.12 9.97
CA SER A 466 5.17 42.42 9.15
C SER A 466 4.61 41.98 7.80
N ALA A 467 3.33 41.67 7.68
CA ALA A 467 2.72 41.34 6.39
C ALA A 467 2.69 42.53 5.41
N GLU A 468 2.65 43.77 5.92
CA GLU A 468 2.77 45.00 5.11
C GLU A 468 4.21 45.33 4.69
N LYS A 469 5.22 44.60 5.19
CA LYS A 469 6.59 44.76 4.72
C LYS A 469 6.65 44.43 3.21
N PRO A 470 7.39 45.21 2.40
CA PRO A 470 7.46 44.99 0.95
C PRO A 470 7.82 43.55 0.55
N GLU A 471 8.72 42.91 1.31
CA GLU A 471 9.14 41.52 1.09
C GLU A 471 7.99 40.52 1.28
N ASN A 472 7.17 40.70 2.31
CA ASN A 472 6.06 39.80 2.63
C ASN A 472 4.85 40.02 1.72
N LEU A 473 4.58 41.26 1.30
CA LEU A 473 3.60 41.57 0.26
C LEU A 473 4.00 40.93 -1.07
N ALA A 474 5.27 41.07 -1.47
CA ALA A 474 5.80 40.43 -2.68
C ALA A 474 5.64 38.90 -2.62
N ARG A 475 6.00 38.28 -1.49
CA ARG A 475 5.84 36.83 -1.27
C ARG A 475 4.38 36.38 -1.30
N ALA A 476 3.45 37.19 -0.75
CA ALA A 476 2.01 36.88 -0.77
C ALA A 476 1.40 37.01 -2.17
N GLU A 477 1.79 38.04 -2.93
CA GLU A 477 1.40 38.21 -4.32
C GLU A 477 1.92 37.06 -5.19
N GLU A 478 3.17 36.66 -4.98
CA GLU A 478 3.80 35.53 -5.65
C GLU A 478 3.08 34.21 -5.34
N ALA A 479 2.76 33.95 -4.07
CA ALA A 479 2.00 32.77 -3.66
C ALA A 479 0.59 32.76 -4.27
N SER A 480 -0.08 33.92 -4.33
CA SER A 480 -1.40 34.05 -4.97
C SER A 480 -1.35 33.79 -6.48
N LYS A 481 -0.31 34.31 -7.16
CA LYS A 481 -0.05 34.00 -8.58
C LYS A 481 0.19 32.51 -8.79
N HIS A 482 1.02 31.89 -7.95
CA HIS A 482 1.31 30.46 -8.02
C HIS A 482 0.07 29.60 -7.79
N LEU A 483 -0.79 29.95 -6.82
CA LEU A 483 -2.03 29.20 -6.56
C LEU A 483 -3.02 29.30 -7.73
N LYS A 484 -3.14 30.47 -8.36
CA LYS A 484 -3.93 30.63 -9.59
C LYS A 484 -3.38 29.77 -10.73
N GLN A 485 -2.07 29.77 -10.92
CA GLN A 485 -1.39 28.93 -11.91
C GLN A 485 -1.69 27.44 -11.67
N THR A 486 -1.57 26.97 -10.43
CA THR A 486 -1.89 25.58 -10.06
C THR A 486 -3.35 25.22 -10.29
N SER A 487 -4.28 26.13 -10.02
CA SER A 487 -5.70 25.94 -10.30
C SER A 487 -5.99 25.76 -11.79
N ILE A 488 -5.39 26.59 -12.65
CA ILE A 488 -5.56 26.50 -14.12
C ILE A 488 -4.96 25.22 -14.67
N TRP A 489 -3.74 24.86 -14.24
CA TRP A 489 -3.11 23.60 -14.65
C TRP A 489 -3.95 22.38 -14.24
N ALA A 490 -4.47 22.36 -13.01
CA ALA A 490 -5.30 21.27 -12.52
C ALA A 490 -6.60 21.14 -13.34
N TRP A 491 -7.25 22.27 -13.67
CA TRP A 491 -8.41 22.30 -14.57
C TRP A 491 -8.08 21.74 -15.96
N ALA A 492 -6.96 22.15 -16.56
CA ALA A 492 -6.55 21.68 -17.88
C ALA A 492 -6.21 20.18 -17.86
N SER A 493 -5.45 19.71 -16.86
CA SER A 493 -5.11 18.29 -16.70
C SER A 493 -6.37 17.42 -16.56
N LYS A 494 -7.29 17.82 -15.68
CA LYS A 494 -8.55 17.13 -15.46
C LYS A 494 -9.41 17.08 -16.73
N SER A 495 -9.42 18.16 -17.52
CA SER A 495 -10.16 18.21 -18.78
C SER A 495 -9.65 17.19 -19.82
N PHE A 496 -8.34 16.89 -19.82
CA PHE A 496 -7.78 15.82 -20.65
C PHE A 496 -8.10 14.41 -20.14
N GLU A 497 -8.15 14.22 -18.81
CA GLU A 497 -8.51 12.95 -18.18
C GLU A 497 -9.98 12.59 -18.43
N GLU A 498 -10.89 13.55 -18.23
CA GLU A 498 -12.34 13.37 -18.42
C GLU A 498 -12.79 13.48 -19.88
N LYS A 499 -11.91 13.99 -20.77
CA LYS A 499 -12.20 14.32 -22.19
C LYS A 499 -13.33 15.35 -22.36
N THR A 500 -13.65 16.11 -21.32
CA THR A 500 -14.67 17.15 -21.28
C THR A 500 -14.13 18.38 -20.55
N LEU A 501 -14.58 19.58 -20.93
CA LEU A 501 -14.19 20.80 -20.25
C LEU A 501 -14.89 20.91 -18.89
N GLY A 502 -14.15 21.25 -17.84
CA GLY A 502 -14.71 21.50 -16.51
C GLY A 502 -15.26 22.92 -16.35
N ASP A 503 -16.26 23.09 -15.48
CA ASP A 503 -16.98 24.36 -15.27
C ASP A 503 -16.18 25.46 -14.54
N THR A 504 -14.95 25.17 -14.07
CA THR A 504 -14.15 26.10 -13.26
C THR A 504 -13.63 27.30 -14.03
N TYR A 505 -13.26 27.10 -15.29
CA TYR A 505 -12.76 28.14 -16.19
C TYR A 505 -13.35 27.94 -17.58
N THR A 506 -13.66 29.04 -18.26
CA THR A 506 -13.88 29.00 -19.71
C THR A 506 -12.54 28.98 -20.45
N VAL A 507 -12.53 28.47 -21.70
CA VAL A 507 -11.31 28.46 -22.52
C VAL A 507 -10.81 29.89 -22.79
N ASP A 508 -11.71 30.86 -22.96
CA ASP A 508 -11.37 32.28 -23.16
C ASP A 508 -10.67 32.89 -21.93
N GLU A 509 -11.19 32.64 -20.73
CA GLU A 509 -10.57 33.08 -19.48
C GLU A 509 -9.20 32.41 -19.27
N ALA A 510 -9.09 31.11 -19.57
CA ALA A 510 -7.83 30.39 -19.47
C ALA A 510 -6.77 30.94 -20.44
N ILE A 511 -7.14 31.26 -21.68
CA ILE A 511 -6.24 31.90 -22.67
C ILE A 511 -5.80 33.28 -22.16
N ALA A 512 -6.72 34.11 -21.66
CA ALA A 512 -6.38 35.43 -21.15
C ALA A 512 -5.38 35.35 -19.97
N LEU A 513 -5.61 34.43 -19.03
CA LEU A 513 -4.73 34.21 -17.89
C LEU A 513 -3.38 33.60 -18.29
N ALA A 514 -3.36 32.71 -19.29
CA ALA A 514 -2.12 32.14 -19.81
C ALA A 514 -1.28 33.19 -20.55
N ARG A 515 -1.90 34.08 -21.34
CA ARG A 515 -1.21 35.18 -22.02
C ARG A 515 -0.59 36.19 -21.07
N ASP A 516 -1.22 36.44 -19.91
CA ASP A 516 -0.68 37.33 -18.87
C ASP A 516 0.67 36.81 -18.29
N VAL A 517 0.87 35.50 -18.30
CA VAL A 517 2.08 34.85 -17.77
C VAL A 517 3.00 34.30 -18.87
N ASP A 518 2.63 34.42 -20.15
CA ASP A 518 3.41 33.99 -21.32
C ASP A 518 4.39 35.09 -21.74
N ALA A 519 5.57 35.08 -21.12
CA ALA A 519 6.67 35.93 -21.55
C ALA A 519 7.42 35.29 -22.74
N ASN A 520 8.02 36.12 -23.62
CA ASN A 520 8.74 35.63 -24.80
C ASN A 520 9.92 34.70 -24.43
N ASP A 521 10.56 34.97 -23.30
CA ASP A 521 11.68 34.23 -22.70
C ASP A 521 11.25 33.11 -21.74
N LEU A 522 9.94 32.85 -21.57
CA LEU A 522 9.43 31.84 -20.62
C LEU A 522 10.02 30.43 -20.86
N PHE A 523 10.29 30.09 -22.12
CA PHE A 523 10.88 28.82 -22.54
C PHE A 523 12.39 28.90 -22.79
N GLU A 524 13.04 29.96 -22.31
CA GLU A 524 14.49 30.05 -22.17
C GLU A 524 14.88 29.64 -20.74
N ARG A 525 16.14 29.22 -20.56
CA ARG A 525 16.61 28.81 -19.23
C ARG A 525 17.19 29.97 -18.44
N SER A 526 16.84 30.03 -17.16
CA SER A 526 17.54 30.84 -16.19
C SER A 526 18.81 30.14 -15.70
N ASN A 527 19.82 30.94 -15.33
CA ASN A 527 21.02 30.47 -14.64
C ASN A 527 20.79 30.32 -13.13
N ASP A 528 19.67 30.82 -12.61
CA ASP A 528 19.26 30.69 -11.22
C ASP A 528 18.38 29.44 -11.02
N GLU A 529 18.83 28.51 -10.17
CA GLU A 529 18.11 27.25 -9.89
C GLU A 529 16.76 27.49 -9.19
N SER A 530 16.65 28.55 -8.37
CA SER A 530 15.41 28.88 -7.65
C SER A 530 14.35 29.45 -8.58
N GLU A 531 14.75 30.26 -9.57
CA GLU A 531 13.85 30.75 -10.60
C GLU A 531 13.38 29.61 -11.52
N GLU A 532 14.27 28.66 -11.87
CA GLU A 532 13.93 27.52 -12.72
C GLU A 532 12.82 26.63 -12.13
N GLU A 533 12.85 26.36 -10.83
CA GLU A 533 11.80 25.57 -10.15
C GLU A 533 10.43 26.25 -10.27
N GLN A 534 10.38 27.57 -10.10
CA GLN A 534 9.15 28.35 -10.24
C GLN A 534 8.65 28.46 -11.68
N LEU A 535 9.58 28.55 -12.65
CA LEU A 535 9.25 28.62 -14.07
C LEU A 535 8.65 27.30 -14.58
N GLY A 536 9.03 26.16 -14.02
CA GLY A 536 8.49 24.85 -14.40
C GLY A 536 6.96 24.80 -14.37
N MET A 537 6.35 25.33 -13.30
CA MET A 537 4.89 25.37 -13.19
C MET A 537 4.25 26.33 -14.19
N ARG A 538 4.86 27.50 -14.40
CA ARG A 538 4.38 28.51 -15.36
C ARG A 538 4.39 27.97 -16.79
N ARG A 539 5.50 27.33 -17.20
CA ARG A 539 5.64 26.65 -18.50
C ARG A 539 4.57 25.57 -18.68
N GLY A 540 4.30 24.80 -17.63
CA GLY A 540 3.24 23.80 -17.60
C GLY A 540 1.85 24.37 -17.86
N VAL A 541 1.47 25.45 -17.15
CA VAL A 541 0.19 26.13 -17.33
C VAL A 541 0.02 26.65 -18.75
N VAL A 542 1.00 27.39 -19.25
CA VAL A 542 0.92 28.02 -20.59
C VAL A 542 0.83 26.95 -21.69
N ALA A 543 1.66 25.90 -21.61
CA ALA A 543 1.61 24.78 -22.55
C ALA A 543 0.30 23.97 -22.44
N ALA A 544 -0.22 23.75 -21.23
CA ALA A 544 -1.48 23.04 -21.01
C ALA A 544 -2.68 23.79 -21.61
N THR A 545 -2.77 25.11 -21.39
CA THR A 545 -3.81 25.94 -21.99
C THR A 545 -3.70 25.95 -23.51
N ALA A 546 -2.50 26.10 -24.08
CA ALA A 546 -2.30 26.02 -25.52
C ALA A 546 -2.75 24.66 -26.11
N ALA A 547 -2.44 23.56 -25.42
CA ALA A 547 -2.88 22.24 -25.84
C ALA A 547 -4.41 22.06 -25.75
N ILE A 548 -5.07 22.63 -24.73
CA ILE A 548 -6.53 22.67 -24.61
C ILE A 548 -7.14 23.45 -25.78
N THR A 549 -6.61 24.62 -26.13
CA THR A 549 -7.08 25.43 -27.26
C THR A 549 -7.05 24.65 -28.58
N LEU A 550 -6.03 23.81 -28.81
CA LEU A 550 -5.94 22.97 -30.01
C LEU A 550 -6.85 21.73 -29.97
N ASN A 551 -7.10 21.15 -28.80
CA ASN A 551 -7.98 19.98 -28.67
C ASN A 551 -9.46 20.36 -28.65
N PHE A 552 -9.81 21.53 -28.11
CA PHE A 552 -11.17 22.08 -28.04
C PHE A 552 -11.29 23.33 -28.92
N ARG A 553 -11.05 23.14 -30.22
CA ARG A 553 -10.93 24.22 -31.22
C ARG A 553 -12.25 24.81 -31.71
N GLU A 554 -13.39 24.20 -31.37
CA GLU A 554 -14.70 24.67 -31.83
C GLU A 554 -15.00 26.09 -31.28
N GLY A 555 -15.40 27.00 -32.17
CA GLY A 555 -15.69 28.39 -31.79
C GLY A 555 -14.47 29.24 -31.39
N ARG A 556 -13.24 28.81 -31.73
CA ARG A 556 -12.00 29.55 -31.47
C ARG A 556 -11.57 30.40 -32.66
N THR A 557 -10.89 31.51 -32.40
CA THR A 557 -10.37 32.38 -33.46
C THR A 557 -9.09 31.82 -34.09
N LEU A 558 -8.75 32.25 -35.30
CA LEU A 558 -7.48 31.87 -35.94
C LEU A 558 -6.28 32.34 -35.11
N GLU A 559 -6.38 33.52 -34.50
CA GLU A 559 -5.34 34.12 -33.64
C GLU A 559 -5.06 33.25 -32.41
N ASP A 560 -6.10 32.68 -31.77
CA ASP A 560 -5.91 31.79 -30.62
C ASP A 560 -5.23 30.48 -31.00
N LEU A 561 -5.53 29.95 -32.19
CA LEU A 561 -4.89 28.73 -32.70
C LEU A 561 -3.43 29.00 -33.11
N GLU A 562 -3.12 30.16 -33.69
CA GLU A 562 -1.76 30.57 -34.03
C GLU A 562 -0.92 30.80 -32.77
N TRP A 563 -1.45 31.50 -31.77
CA TRP A 563 -0.81 31.66 -30.46
C TRP A 563 -0.51 30.30 -29.81
N ALA A 564 -1.48 29.38 -29.79
CA ALA A 564 -1.28 28.07 -29.21
C ALA A 564 -0.16 27.27 -29.93
N ARG A 565 -0.07 27.38 -31.26
CA ARG A 565 1.03 26.74 -32.03
C ARG A 565 2.39 27.37 -31.74
N ASP A 566 2.45 28.70 -31.63
CA ASP A 566 3.69 29.40 -31.27
C ASP A 566 4.20 28.96 -29.89
N VAL A 567 3.33 28.97 -28.88
CA VAL A 567 3.64 28.52 -27.51
C VAL A 567 4.24 27.11 -27.51
N LEU A 568 3.55 26.15 -28.15
CA LEU A 568 4.03 24.76 -28.17
C LEU A 568 5.32 24.61 -28.99
N GLY A 569 5.49 25.44 -30.03
CA GLY A 569 6.71 25.52 -30.84
C GLY A 569 7.91 26.10 -30.10
N ARG A 570 7.70 26.98 -29.11
CA ARG A 570 8.72 27.43 -28.15
C ARG A 570 8.99 26.35 -27.11
N ALA A 571 7.94 25.79 -26.52
CA ALA A 571 8.02 24.81 -25.44
C ALA A 571 8.83 23.55 -25.79
N ILE A 572 8.74 23.06 -27.04
CA ILE A 572 9.48 21.86 -27.48
C ILE A 572 10.99 22.08 -27.60
N ARG A 573 11.44 23.33 -27.76
CA ARG A 573 12.88 23.65 -27.95
C ARG A 573 13.64 23.66 -26.63
N LEU A 574 12.93 23.70 -25.51
CA LEU A 574 13.51 23.67 -24.17
C LEU A 574 14.04 22.25 -23.90
N SER A 575 15.36 22.10 -23.92
CA SER A 575 16.04 20.84 -23.56
C SER A 575 15.94 20.53 -22.06
N GLU A 576 16.25 19.30 -21.65
CA GLU A 576 16.35 18.87 -20.23
C GLU A 576 17.75 19.06 -19.64
N LYS A 577 17.85 19.38 -18.33
CA LYS A 577 19.15 19.54 -17.62
C LYS A 577 19.21 18.45 -16.57
N PRO A 578 20.02 17.41 -16.76
CA PRO A 578 20.25 16.45 -15.70
C PRO A 578 21.02 17.15 -14.57
N ASP A 579 20.36 17.35 -13.43
CA ASP A 579 20.97 17.77 -12.16
C ASP A 579 21.24 16.55 -11.25
N LEU A 580 21.72 16.78 -10.02
CA LEU A 580 22.04 15.71 -9.06
C LEU A 580 20.82 14.91 -8.58
N MET A 581 19.62 15.50 -8.56
CA MET A 581 18.37 14.91 -8.08
C MET A 581 17.47 14.42 -9.22
N TRP A 582 17.86 14.70 -10.47
CA TRP A 582 17.13 14.35 -11.67
C TRP A 582 17.08 12.83 -11.86
N SER A 583 15.92 12.30 -12.24
CA SER A 583 15.79 10.89 -12.60
C SER A 583 14.88 10.72 -13.82
N PRO A 584 15.18 9.77 -14.73
CA PRO A 584 14.29 9.47 -15.86
C PRO A 584 12.87 9.13 -15.41
N GLY A 585 12.73 8.49 -14.24
CA GLY A 585 11.45 8.09 -13.64
C GLY A 585 10.75 9.16 -12.81
N SER A 586 11.25 10.41 -12.79
CA SER A 586 10.61 11.50 -12.06
C SER A 586 9.23 11.82 -12.66
N ILE A 587 8.20 11.81 -11.81
CA ILE A 587 6.83 12.12 -12.22
C ILE A 587 6.61 13.62 -12.04
N ILE A 588 6.61 14.36 -13.15
CA ILE A 588 6.38 15.80 -13.19
C ILE A 588 5.12 16.06 -14.04
N PRO A 589 3.92 16.05 -13.44
CA PRO A 589 2.66 16.13 -14.18
C PRO A 589 2.47 17.44 -14.97
N TRP A 590 3.08 18.53 -14.49
CA TRP A 590 3.04 19.85 -15.14
C TRP A 590 4.14 20.07 -16.18
N HIS A 591 4.87 19.04 -16.59
CA HIS A 591 5.94 19.19 -17.58
C HIS A 591 5.40 19.65 -18.94
N GLN A 592 5.94 20.76 -19.48
CA GLN A 592 5.44 21.40 -20.70
C GLN A 592 5.38 20.45 -21.91
N ALA A 593 6.38 19.57 -22.04
CA ALA A 593 6.47 18.63 -23.16
C ALA A 593 5.32 17.60 -23.22
N ILE A 594 4.68 17.28 -22.10
CA ILE A 594 3.46 16.44 -22.07
C ILE A 594 2.35 17.12 -22.89
N TYR A 595 2.16 18.42 -22.68
CA TYR A 595 1.13 19.20 -23.35
C TYR A 595 1.50 19.53 -24.79
N VAL A 596 2.78 19.70 -25.10
CA VAL A 596 3.26 19.74 -26.49
C VAL A 596 2.81 18.49 -27.25
N ALA A 597 3.01 17.29 -26.68
CA ALA A 597 2.60 16.05 -27.33
C ALA A 597 1.09 16.03 -27.64
N ARG A 598 0.26 16.44 -26.66
CA ARG A 598 -1.20 16.56 -26.79
C ARG A 598 -1.63 17.57 -27.87
N GLY A 599 -0.95 18.70 -27.96
CA GLY A 599 -1.24 19.72 -28.98
C GLY A 599 -0.82 19.31 -30.39
N LEU A 600 0.37 18.72 -30.56
CA LEU A 600 0.85 18.22 -31.85
C LEU A 600 -0.06 17.10 -32.39
N ALA A 601 -0.51 16.19 -31.52
CA ALA A 601 -1.44 15.13 -31.90
C ALA A 601 -2.82 15.66 -32.27
N ALA A 602 -3.32 16.71 -31.63
CA ALA A 602 -4.57 17.36 -32.03
C ALA A 602 -4.51 17.92 -33.45
N ASP A 603 -3.42 18.60 -33.81
CA ASP A 603 -3.23 19.11 -35.17
C ASP A 603 -3.08 17.99 -36.21
N LEU A 604 -2.43 16.87 -35.88
CA LEU A 604 -2.36 15.69 -36.76
C LEU A 604 -3.73 15.04 -36.95
N ARG A 605 -4.54 14.96 -35.88
CA ARG A 605 -5.89 14.36 -35.90
C ARG A 605 -6.84 15.12 -36.84
N GLU A 606 -6.73 16.45 -36.85
CA GLU A 606 -7.56 17.37 -37.65
C GLU A 606 -6.97 17.69 -39.03
N GLY A 607 -5.77 17.19 -39.35
CA GLY A 607 -5.11 17.46 -40.64
C GLY A 607 -4.60 18.89 -40.81
N THR A 608 -4.47 19.66 -39.72
CA THR A 608 -3.97 21.05 -39.71
C THR A 608 -2.48 21.14 -39.34
N ALA A 609 -1.79 20.00 -39.26
CA ALA A 609 -0.40 19.91 -38.85
C ALA A 609 0.58 20.56 -39.84
N VAL A 610 1.54 21.32 -39.29
CA VAL A 610 2.65 21.90 -40.05
C VAL A 610 3.66 20.82 -40.44
N ARG A 611 4.41 21.05 -41.52
CA ARG A 611 5.50 20.16 -41.95
C ARG A 611 6.51 20.00 -40.80
N GLY A 612 6.68 18.78 -40.31
CA GLY A 612 7.59 18.46 -39.19
C GLY A 612 6.88 18.10 -37.88
N THR A 613 5.55 18.26 -37.76
CA THR A 613 4.81 17.88 -36.53
C THR A 613 4.99 16.41 -36.16
N ALA A 614 4.95 15.49 -37.13
CA ALA A 614 5.21 14.07 -36.90
C ALA A 614 6.65 13.79 -36.41
N HIS A 615 7.63 14.56 -36.89
CA HIS A 615 9.02 14.46 -36.43
C HIS A 615 9.16 14.93 -34.98
N ASN A 616 8.51 16.04 -34.64
CA ASN A 616 8.48 16.57 -33.28
C ASN A 616 7.81 15.61 -32.30
N LEU A 617 6.69 15.00 -32.70
CA LEU A 617 5.99 14.01 -31.86
C LEU A 617 6.86 12.76 -31.61
N LEU A 618 7.51 12.22 -32.64
CA LEU A 618 8.48 11.13 -32.49
C LEU A 618 9.67 11.55 -31.61
N GLY A 619 10.16 12.78 -31.75
CA GLY A 619 11.23 13.33 -30.90
C GLY A 619 10.85 13.34 -29.41
N LEU A 620 9.59 13.64 -29.08
CA LEU A 620 9.08 13.60 -27.71
C LEU A 620 8.98 12.19 -27.11
N ILE A 621 8.82 11.15 -27.94
CA ILE A 621 8.92 9.76 -27.47
C ILE A 621 10.34 9.44 -27.02
N ALA A 622 11.33 10.07 -27.65
CA ALA A 622 12.75 9.93 -27.32
C ALA A 622 13.21 10.84 -26.14
N HIS A 623 12.26 11.52 -25.48
CA HIS A 623 12.55 12.41 -24.37
C HIS A 623 13.14 11.65 -23.16
N PRO A 624 14.11 12.23 -22.44
CA PRO A 624 14.80 11.54 -21.34
C PRO A 624 13.94 11.31 -20.09
N LEU A 625 12.85 12.07 -19.90
CA LEU A 625 11.83 11.81 -18.88
C LEU A 625 10.78 10.80 -19.39
N GLU A 626 10.60 9.71 -18.63
CA GLU A 626 9.66 8.64 -18.98
C GLU A 626 8.22 9.15 -19.09
N VAL A 627 7.78 10.05 -18.20
CA VAL A 627 6.41 10.60 -18.21
C VAL A 627 6.08 11.33 -19.53
N VAL A 628 7.05 12.03 -20.12
CA VAL A 628 6.90 12.73 -21.39
C VAL A 628 6.87 11.73 -22.55
N SER A 629 7.81 10.79 -22.56
CA SER A 629 7.89 9.72 -23.55
C SER A 629 6.58 8.93 -23.62
N LEU A 630 6.02 8.59 -22.46
CA LEU A 630 4.76 7.87 -22.33
C LEU A 630 3.54 8.67 -22.78
N ALA A 631 3.50 9.97 -22.50
CA ALA A 631 2.43 10.85 -22.99
C ALA A 631 2.48 11.00 -24.51
N ALA A 632 3.68 11.14 -25.08
CA ALA A 632 3.86 11.25 -26.53
C ALA A 632 3.51 9.96 -27.27
N LEU A 633 3.88 8.79 -26.72
CA LEU A 633 3.49 7.50 -27.29
C LEU A 633 1.98 7.29 -27.22
N ASP A 634 1.34 7.62 -26.10
CA ASP A 634 -0.11 7.52 -25.94
C ASP A 634 -0.86 8.33 -27.01
N GLU A 635 -0.43 9.58 -27.23
CA GLU A 635 -0.99 10.44 -28.28
C GLU A 635 -0.70 9.92 -29.70
N ALA A 636 0.49 9.36 -29.95
CA ALA A 636 0.81 8.72 -31.23
C ALA A 636 -0.02 7.45 -31.48
N CYS A 637 -0.33 6.67 -30.45
CA CYS A 637 -1.20 5.49 -30.55
C CYS A 637 -2.65 5.87 -30.87
N LYS A 638 -3.17 6.96 -30.30
CA LYS A 638 -4.52 7.49 -30.62
C LYS A 638 -4.66 7.91 -32.10
N LEU A 639 -3.56 8.17 -32.80
CA LEU A 639 -3.55 8.54 -34.20
C LEU A 639 -3.63 7.36 -35.17
N TRP A 640 -3.72 6.10 -34.69
CA TRP A 640 -3.77 4.91 -35.55
C TRP A 640 -4.82 5.02 -36.67
N SER A 641 -6.02 5.51 -36.37
CA SER A 641 -7.11 5.64 -37.35
C SER A 641 -6.85 6.67 -38.46
N LYS A 642 -5.89 7.59 -38.27
CA LYS A 642 -5.53 8.66 -39.21
C LYS A 642 -4.20 8.39 -39.89
N ASP A 643 -3.19 7.99 -39.13
CA ASP A 643 -1.85 7.68 -39.61
C ASP A 643 -1.28 6.42 -38.92
N PRO A 644 -1.68 5.22 -39.38
CA PRO A 644 -1.19 3.95 -38.85
C PRO A 644 0.35 3.82 -38.89
N LYS A 645 0.98 4.44 -39.89
CA LYS A 645 2.43 4.32 -40.11
C LYS A 645 3.21 5.13 -39.08
N LEU A 646 2.69 6.30 -38.69
CA LEU A 646 3.24 7.10 -37.60
C LEU A 646 3.18 6.35 -36.27
N THR A 647 2.03 5.75 -35.93
CA THR A 647 1.90 4.93 -34.73
C THR A 647 2.87 3.74 -34.74
N TRP A 648 3.02 3.05 -35.87
CA TRP A 648 3.97 1.94 -35.96
C TRP A 648 5.42 2.39 -35.82
N ALA A 649 5.79 3.55 -36.41
CA ALA A 649 7.11 4.15 -36.21
C ALA A 649 7.35 4.56 -34.75
N ALA A 650 6.33 5.07 -34.07
CA ALA A 650 6.37 5.40 -32.65
C ALA A 650 6.63 4.16 -31.78
N LEU A 651 5.99 3.02 -32.08
CA LEU A 651 6.24 1.75 -31.38
C LEU A 651 7.66 1.22 -31.63
N ILE A 652 8.16 1.31 -32.87
CA ILE A 652 9.55 0.96 -33.19
C ILE A 652 10.52 1.81 -32.36
N LEU A 653 10.28 3.11 -32.28
CA LEU A 653 11.12 4.01 -31.49
C LEU A 653 11.07 3.66 -30.00
N ALA A 654 9.86 3.52 -29.44
CA ALA A 654 9.65 3.23 -28.02
C ALA A 654 10.37 1.94 -27.59
N PHE A 655 10.19 0.83 -28.30
CA PHE A 655 10.87 -0.42 -27.97
C PHE A 655 12.36 -0.41 -28.29
N SER A 656 12.82 0.40 -29.25
CA SER A 656 14.27 0.57 -29.48
C SER A 656 14.94 1.21 -28.25
N LEU A 657 14.28 2.21 -27.65
CA LEU A 657 14.73 2.90 -26.44
C LEU A 657 14.65 2.04 -25.17
N CYS A 658 14.17 0.79 -25.24
CA CYS A 658 14.27 -0.14 -24.12
C CYS A 658 15.64 -0.84 -24.05
N HIS A 659 16.52 -0.70 -25.05
CA HIS A 659 17.87 -1.28 -25.06
C HIS A 659 18.87 -0.37 -24.35
N VAL A 660 19.27 -0.72 -23.12
CA VAL A 660 20.16 0.10 -22.29
C VAL A 660 21.55 -0.54 -22.19
N SER A 661 22.60 0.22 -22.51
CA SER A 661 23.99 -0.24 -22.39
C SER A 661 24.43 -0.32 -20.92
N LEU A 662 24.98 -1.46 -20.48
CA LEU A 662 25.52 -1.61 -19.11
C LEU A 662 26.81 -0.79 -18.94
N ARG A 663 26.82 0.17 -18.00
CA ARG A 663 28.00 1.01 -17.72
C ARG A 663 29.09 0.27 -16.93
N PRO A 664 30.39 0.59 -17.14
CA PRO A 664 31.51 -0.10 -16.47
C PRO A 664 31.48 0.07 -14.93
N PRO A 665 31.93 -0.95 -14.16
CA PRO A 665 31.84 -0.98 -12.69
C PRO A 665 32.63 0.11 -11.94
N ASN A 666 33.58 0.78 -12.60
CA ASN A 666 34.40 1.83 -11.97
C ASN A 666 33.69 3.19 -11.89
N GLN A 667 32.45 3.31 -12.34
CA GLN A 667 31.64 4.51 -12.14
C GLN A 667 30.58 4.22 -11.07
N PRO A 668 30.60 4.88 -9.91
CA PRO A 668 29.48 4.81 -8.98
C PRO A 668 28.19 5.19 -9.72
N ARG A 669 27.05 4.57 -9.35
CA ARG A 669 25.72 4.95 -9.87
C ARG A 669 25.48 6.43 -9.57
N GLN A 670 25.81 7.28 -10.52
CA GLN A 670 25.44 8.68 -10.49
C GLN A 670 23.93 8.72 -10.74
N HIS A 671 23.17 8.88 -9.65
CA HIS A 671 21.82 9.42 -9.71
C HIS A 671 21.90 10.75 -10.50
N GLY A 672 20.95 11.07 -11.37
CA GLY A 672 21.06 12.28 -12.21
C GLY A 672 21.46 12.09 -13.67
N LYS A 673 21.47 10.89 -14.28
CA LYS A 673 21.84 10.72 -15.71
C LYS A 673 20.79 10.01 -16.54
N ALA A 674 20.60 10.52 -17.76
CA ALA A 674 19.76 9.88 -18.78
C ALA A 674 20.25 8.45 -19.08
N LEU A 675 19.29 7.57 -19.40
CA LEU A 675 19.53 6.17 -19.73
C LEU A 675 20.35 6.02 -21.02
N HIS A 676 20.03 6.84 -22.03
CA HIS A 676 20.68 6.85 -23.34
C HIS A 676 21.54 8.09 -23.51
N SER A 677 22.63 7.95 -24.26
CA SER A 677 23.37 9.10 -24.78
C SER A 677 22.57 9.81 -25.88
N SER A 678 22.80 11.11 -26.06
CA SER A 678 22.15 11.89 -27.12
C SER A 678 22.32 11.27 -28.52
N GLY A 679 23.47 10.66 -28.79
CA GLY A 679 23.74 9.96 -30.05
C GLY A 679 22.92 8.68 -30.26
N GLU A 680 22.74 7.87 -29.21
CA GLU A 680 21.89 6.67 -29.25
C GLU A 680 20.42 7.04 -29.48
N THR A 681 19.93 8.05 -28.75
CA THR A 681 18.57 8.59 -28.89
C THR A 681 18.32 9.12 -30.31
N GLN A 682 19.25 9.93 -30.85
CA GLN A 682 19.12 10.48 -32.19
C GLN A 682 19.15 9.39 -33.27
N SER A 683 20.01 8.38 -33.10
CA SER A 683 20.09 7.26 -34.04
C SER A 683 18.79 6.45 -34.09
N ALA A 684 18.18 6.18 -32.92
CA ALA A 684 16.88 5.50 -32.85
C ALA A 684 15.76 6.34 -33.49
N LEU A 685 15.76 7.66 -33.24
CA LEU A 685 14.80 8.59 -33.84
C LEU A 685 14.94 8.64 -35.38
N ASP A 686 16.17 8.73 -35.88
CA ASP A 686 16.45 8.76 -37.33
C ASP A 686 16.01 7.46 -38.01
N ALA A 687 16.22 6.31 -37.36
CA ALA A 687 15.75 5.01 -37.85
C ALA A 687 14.21 4.95 -37.94
N ALA A 688 13.51 5.42 -36.90
CA ALA A 688 12.05 5.47 -36.88
C ALA A 688 11.50 6.43 -37.97
N LEU A 689 12.15 7.58 -38.17
CA LEU A 689 11.78 8.54 -39.21
C LEU A 689 12.04 8.01 -40.62
N ALA A 690 13.14 7.27 -40.82
CA ALA A 690 13.44 6.62 -42.08
C ALA A 690 12.38 5.58 -42.43
N PHE A 691 11.93 4.78 -41.46
CA PHE A 691 10.81 3.86 -41.63
C PHE A 691 9.51 4.61 -41.96
N TYR A 692 9.18 5.66 -41.20
CA TYR A 692 7.97 6.46 -41.43
C TYR A 692 7.93 7.06 -42.85
N LYS A 693 9.03 7.65 -43.32
CA LYS A 693 9.09 8.27 -44.66
C LYS A 693 9.17 7.26 -45.80
N ASN A 694 10.03 6.25 -45.68
CA ASN A 694 10.47 5.44 -46.82
C ASN A 694 10.19 3.93 -46.66
N GLY A 695 9.80 3.47 -45.47
CA GLY A 695 9.52 2.06 -45.19
C GLY A 695 8.30 1.55 -45.96
N SER A 696 8.34 0.29 -46.37
CA SER A 696 7.20 -0.44 -46.97
C SER A 696 6.74 -1.56 -46.03
N GLY A 697 5.44 -1.82 -45.99
CA GLY A 697 4.85 -2.81 -45.09
C GLY A 697 5.00 -2.48 -43.60
N TRP A 698 5.01 -3.52 -42.77
CA TRP A 698 5.09 -3.43 -41.31
C TRP A 698 6.41 -4.06 -40.86
N ALA A 699 7.37 -3.23 -40.45
CA ALA A 699 8.63 -3.73 -39.92
C ALA A 699 8.41 -4.43 -38.57
N SER A 700 9.23 -5.44 -38.25
CA SER A 700 9.19 -6.08 -36.93
C SER A 700 9.50 -5.04 -35.85
N LEU A 701 8.71 -5.07 -34.78
CA LEU A 701 9.02 -4.27 -33.59
C LEU A 701 10.32 -4.79 -32.95
N PRO A 702 11.14 -3.90 -32.35
CA PRO A 702 12.36 -4.29 -31.66
C PRO A 702 12.10 -5.30 -30.54
N LEU A 703 12.83 -6.41 -30.57
CA LEU A 703 12.75 -7.46 -29.56
C LEU A 703 13.79 -7.24 -28.47
N PRO A 704 13.55 -7.75 -27.25
CA PRO A 704 14.57 -7.80 -26.21
C PRO A 704 15.83 -8.54 -26.68
N PRO A 705 17.03 -8.18 -26.16
CA PRO A 705 18.23 -8.97 -26.37
C PRO A 705 18.05 -10.40 -25.82
N PRO A 706 18.85 -11.39 -26.27
CA PRO A 706 18.72 -12.78 -25.83
C PRO A 706 18.63 -12.90 -24.30
N ALA A 707 17.69 -13.71 -23.80
CA ALA A 707 17.43 -13.82 -22.36
C ALA A 707 18.68 -14.20 -21.54
N TRP A 708 19.53 -15.06 -22.11
CA TRP A 708 20.78 -15.56 -21.51
C TRP A 708 21.84 -15.78 -22.60
N VAL A 709 23.12 -15.57 -22.26
CA VAL A 709 24.27 -15.82 -23.14
C VAL A 709 25.28 -16.74 -22.41
N LYS A 710 25.82 -17.74 -23.11
CA LYS A 710 26.87 -18.62 -22.58
C LYS A 710 28.19 -17.85 -22.41
N VAL A 711 28.86 -18.03 -21.28
CA VAL A 711 30.13 -17.40 -20.93
C VAL A 711 31.19 -18.48 -20.68
N GLU A 712 32.44 -18.22 -21.08
CA GLU A 712 33.56 -19.12 -20.81
C GLU A 712 33.98 -19.08 -19.33
N PRO A 713 34.11 -20.24 -18.66
CA PRO A 713 34.54 -20.30 -17.26
C PRO A 713 35.90 -19.64 -17.05
N GLY A 714 36.00 -18.77 -16.03
CA GLY A 714 37.28 -18.19 -15.59
C GLY A 714 37.66 -16.82 -16.17
N LYS A 715 36.90 -16.24 -17.11
CA LYS A 715 37.08 -14.84 -17.53
C LYS A 715 36.41 -13.85 -16.57
N GLY A 716 36.96 -13.70 -15.36
CA GLY A 716 37.00 -12.45 -14.59
C GLY A 716 35.73 -11.61 -14.35
N ARG A 717 34.51 -12.05 -14.68
CA ARG A 717 33.25 -11.31 -14.44
C ARG A 717 32.73 -11.43 -13.00
N ARG A 718 33.54 -11.91 -12.05
CA ARG A 718 33.16 -12.03 -10.62
C ARG A 718 32.75 -10.69 -9.97
N GLY A 719 33.12 -9.55 -10.56
CA GLY A 719 32.75 -8.21 -10.08
C GLY A 719 31.39 -7.67 -10.55
N ARG A 720 30.63 -8.39 -11.40
CA ARG A 720 29.26 -7.99 -11.81
C ARG A 720 28.16 -8.53 -10.87
N ARG A 721 28.54 -9.24 -9.80
CA ARG A 721 27.64 -9.87 -8.81
C ARG A 721 26.99 -8.91 -7.79
N GLY A 722 26.78 -7.65 -8.13
CA GLY A 722 26.20 -6.66 -7.19
C GLY A 722 24.67 -6.75 -7.02
N TYR A 723 24.00 -7.44 -7.95
CA TYR A 723 22.54 -7.66 -7.96
C TYR A 723 22.18 -9.14 -8.22
N GLU A 724 23.18 -10.01 -8.33
CA GLU A 724 23.06 -11.42 -8.77
C GLU A 724 23.18 -12.38 -7.57
N GLU A 725 22.29 -12.26 -6.58
CA GLU A 725 22.09 -13.28 -5.53
C GLU A 725 20.94 -14.25 -5.87
N GLU A 726 20.41 -14.22 -7.10
CA GLU A 726 19.22 -15.03 -7.44
C GLU A 726 19.54 -16.47 -7.87
N TYR A 727 20.75 -16.84 -8.32
CA TYR A 727 21.06 -18.23 -8.70
C TYR A 727 22.43 -18.68 -8.16
N ASP A 728 22.44 -19.78 -7.41
CA ASP A 728 23.66 -20.39 -6.89
C ASP A 728 24.34 -21.27 -7.96
N ALA A 729 25.65 -21.49 -7.84
CA ALA A 729 26.39 -22.35 -8.78
C ALA A 729 25.85 -23.79 -8.83
N ASP A 730 25.12 -24.23 -7.79
CA ASP A 730 24.50 -25.55 -7.71
C ASP A 730 23.18 -25.68 -8.50
N ASP A 731 22.60 -24.57 -8.97
CA ASP A 731 21.31 -24.51 -9.66
C ASP A 731 21.37 -24.90 -11.15
N ALA A 732 22.57 -24.86 -11.75
CA ALA A 732 22.79 -25.23 -13.16
C ALA A 732 22.64 -26.74 -13.38
N ALA A 733 21.98 -27.12 -14.49
CA ALA A 733 21.84 -28.51 -14.93
C ALA A 733 23.20 -29.12 -15.34
N ASP A 734 24.08 -28.30 -15.92
CA ASP A 734 25.47 -28.64 -16.23
C ASP A 734 26.41 -27.66 -15.51
N ALA A 735 27.24 -28.16 -14.60
CA ALA A 735 28.18 -27.37 -13.82
C ALA A 735 29.37 -26.83 -14.65
N ALA A 736 29.54 -27.30 -15.89
CA ALA A 736 30.57 -26.81 -16.82
C ALA A 736 30.10 -25.60 -17.66
N GLU A 737 28.80 -25.28 -17.67
CA GLU A 737 28.26 -24.14 -18.41
C GLU A 737 28.01 -22.94 -17.47
N GLU A 738 28.67 -21.82 -17.74
CA GLU A 738 28.35 -20.53 -17.11
C GLU A 738 27.43 -19.73 -18.05
N TRP A 739 26.32 -19.22 -17.52
CA TRP A 739 25.38 -18.36 -18.25
C TRP A 739 25.30 -17.00 -17.58
N ALA A 740 25.19 -15.93 -18.37
CA ALA A 740 25.05 -14.56 -17.88
C ALA A 740 24.03 -13.77 -18.69
N GLU A 741 23.62 -12.62 -18.17
CA GLU A 741 22.86 -11.64 -18.93
C GLU A 741 23.71 -11.01 -20.06
N PRO A 742 23.09 -10.64 -21.19
CA PRO A 742 23.76 -9.90 -22.26
C PRO A 742 24.31 -8.54 -21.79
N ASP A 743 25.28 -8.00 -22.53
CA ASP A 743 25.90 -6.71 -22.19
C ASP A 743 24.97 -5.49 -22.43
N VAL A 744 23.86 -5.69 -23.14
CA VAL A 744 22.76 -4.74 -23.29
C VAL A 744 21.60 -5.24 -22.45
N SER A 745 21.13 -4.43 -21.49
CA SER A 745 19.97 -4.75 -20.68
C SER A 745 18.67 -4.28 -21.35
N TRP A 746 17.58 -4.97 -21.05
CA TRP A 746 16.23 -4.58 -21.46
C TRP A 746 15.54 -3.83 -20.33
N HIS A 747 15.09 -2.61 -20.58
CA HIS A 747 14.38 -1.80 -19.59
C HIS A 747 12.91 -2.24 -19.46
N SER A 748 12.71 -3.41 -18.84
CA SER A 748 11.44 -4.14 -18.74
C SER A 748 10.29 -3.31 -18.19
N LYS A 749 10.53 -2.47 -17.19
CA LYS A 749 9.50 -1.60 -16.59
C LYS A 749 8.92 -0.59 -17.58
N GLN A 750 9.78 0.05 -18.38
CA GLN A 750 9.35 1.02 -19.39
C GLN A 750 8.71 0.35 -20.59
N ALA A 751 9.25 -0.80 -21.02
CA ALA A 751 8.64 -1.62 -22.06
C ALA A 751 7.20 -2.03 -21.68
N ALA A 752 6.96 -2.34 -20.40
CA ALA A 752 5.63 -2.68 -19.90
C ALA A 752 4.65 -1.51 -20.08
N GLU A 753 5.08 -0.30 -19.72
CA GLU A 753 4.28 0.91 -19.92
C GLU A 753 3.98 1.18 -21.41
N PHE A 754 4.93 0.95 -22.31
CA PHE A 754 4.69 1.06 -23.75
C PHE A 754 3.69 0.02 -24.25
N LEU A 755 3.79 -1.24 -23.78
CA LEU A 755 2.88 -2.32 -24.17
C LEU A 755 1.41 -2.02 -23.81
N LYS A 756 1.15 -1.32 -22.69
CA LYS A 756 -0.21 -0.94 -22.26
C LYS A 756 -0.92 0.02 -23.21
N ARG A 757 -0.16 0.80 -24.00
CA ARG A 757 -0.66 1.87 -24.87
C ARG A 757 -0.93 1.40 -26.31
N ILE A 758 -0.62 0.14 -26.63
CA ILE A 758 -0.82 -0.40 -27.98
C ILE A 758 -2.34 -0.53 -28.25
N PRO A 759 -2.86 0.03 -29.35
CA PRO A 759 -4.25 -0.12 -29.77
C PRO A 759 -4.47 -1.51 -30.41
N PHE A 760 -4.60 -2.55 -29.56
CA PHE A 760 -4.67 -3.95 -30.01
C PHE A 760 -5.86 -4.20 -30.96
N ASP A 761 -7.04 -3.66 -30.65
CA ASP A 761 -8.28 -3.88 -31.42
C ASP A 761 -8.13 -3.37 -32.87
N GLU A 762 -7.63 -2.15 -33.02
CA GLU A 762 -7.47 -1.49 -34.31
C GLU A 762 -6.30 -2.05 -35.13
N ILE A 763 -5.22 -2.50 -34.47
CA ILE A 763 -4.08 -3.11 -35.17
C ILE A 763 -4.44 -4.52 -35.65
N LEU A 764 -5.09 -5.35 -34.82
CA LEU A 764 -5.43 -6.72 -35.17
C LEU A 764 -6.52 -6.81 -36.25
N SER A 765 -7.34 -5.77 -36.41
CA SER A 765 -8.30 -5.64 -37.52
C SER A 765 -7.67 -5.11 -38.82
N SER A 766 -6.37 -4.81 -38.84
CA SER A 766 -5.65 -4.24 -39.98
C SER A 766 -4.68 -5.22 -40.66
N SER A 767 -3.97 -4.75 -41.69
CA SER A 767 -2.88 -5.51 -42.33
C SER A 767 -1.62 -5.68 -41.46
N ALA A 768 -1.51 -4.97 -40.33
CA ALA A 768 -0.40 -5.10 -39.37
C ALA A 768 -0.56 -6.27 -38.40
N ARG A 769 -1.70 -6.97 -38.43
CA ARG A 769 -2.06 -8.08 -37.54
C ARG A 769 -0.92 -9.09 -37.36
N THR A 770 -0.40 -9.64 -38.45
CA THR A 770 0.64 -10.70 -38.39
C THR A 770 1.91 -10.20 -37.70
N ALA A 771 2.37 -8.99 -38.04
CA ALA A 771 3.58 -8.41 -37.46
C ALA A 771 3.44 -8.19 -35.93
N LEU A 772 2.27 -7.76 -35.46
CA LEU A 772 2.02 -7.61 -34.03
C LEU A 772 2.00 -8.95 -33.30
N LEU A 773 1.33 -9.96 -33.87
CA LEU A 773 1.28 -11.29 -33.25
C LEU A 773 2.67 -11.95 -33.21
N ASP A 774 3.50 -11.74 -34.24
CA ASP A 774 4.88 -12.24 -34.30
C ASP A 774 5.74 -11.59 -33.21
N PHE A 775 5.58 -10.29 -33.01
CA PHE A 775 6.21 -9.58 -31.89
C PHE A 775 5.78 -10.14 -30.54
N LEU A 776 4.46 -10.25 -30.28
CA LEU A 776 3.93 -10.76 -29.01
C LEU A 776 4.42 -12.19 -28.71
N ALA A 777 4.49 -13.05 -29.73
CA ALA A 777 4.95 -14.43 -29.55
C ALA A 777 6.45 -14.48 -29.22
N SER A 778 7.24 -13.63 -29.87
CA SER A 778 8.68 -13.54 -29.63
C SER A 778 9.01 -13.01 -28.23
N VAL A 779 8.28 -11.98 -27.75
CA VAL A 779 8.50 -11.45 -26.40
C VAL A 779 7.95 -12.38 -25.31
N LEU A 780 6.92 -13.19 -25.60
CA LEU A 780 6.47 -14.25 -24.71
C LEU A 780 7.52 -15.35 -24.56
N ASP A 781 8.08 -15.85 -25.67
CA ASP A 781 9.18 -16.82 -25.62
C ASP A 781 10.38 -16.28 -24.82
N TRP A 782 10.75 -15.02 -25.04
CA TRP A 782 11.81 -14.37 -24.25
C TRP A 782 11.47 -14.33 -22.76
N THR A 783 10.24 -13.96 -22.41
CA THR A 783 9.77 -13.86 -21.02
C THR A 783 9.76 -15.24 -20.34
N ASN A 784 9.30 -16.27 -21.06
CA ASN A 784 9.31 -17.65 -20.59
C ASN A 784 10.74 -18.14 -20.32
N ARG A 785 11.71 -17.82 -21.19
CA ARG A 785 13.13 -18.15 -20.97
C ARG A 785 13.77 -17.38 -19.83
N LYS A 786 13.28 -16.18 -19.50
CA LYS A 786 13.72 -15.44 -18.31
C LYS A 786 13.15 -16.02 -17.02
N ASN A 787 11.87 -16.38 -17.02
CA ASN A 787 11.21 -16.95 -15.84
C ASN A 787 11.63 -18.41 -15.60
N ALA A 788 11.77 -19.20 -16.66
CA ALA A 788 12.25 -20.58 -16.63
C ALA A 788 13.48 -20.75 -17.54
N PRO A 789 14.68 -20.36 -17.05
CA PRO A 789 15.92 -20.54 -17.78
C PRO A 789 16.13 -21.99 -18.24
N PRO A 790 16.46 -22.23 -19.52
CA PRO A 790 16.56 -23.59 -20.08
C PRO A 790 17.73 -24.41 -19.50
N TRP A 791 18.66 -23.76 -18.80
CA TRP A 791 19.83 -24.38 -18.16
C TRP A 791 19.61 -24.72 -16.68
N MET A 792 18.45 -24.37 -16.09
CA MET A 792 18.17 -24.63 -14.67
C MET A 792 17.67 -26.08 -14.45
N LYS A 793 18.01 -26.69 -13.30
CA LYS A 793 17.46 -27.99 -12.91
C LYS A 793 15.95 -27.91 -12.61
N PRO A 794 15.13 -28.86 -13.08
CA PRO A 794 13.70 -28.94 -12.75
C PRO A 794 13.45 -29.09 -11.24
N GLY A 795 12.37 -28.49 -10.72
CA GLY A 795 11.90 -28.70 -9.35
C GLY A 795 12.63 -27.93 -8.23
N ARG A 796 13.57 -27.03 -8.54
CA ARG A 796 14.10 -26.05 -7.58
C ARG A 796 13.09 -24.91 -7.36
N ARG A 797 13.19 -24.22 -6.22
CA ARG A 797 12.26 -23.13 -5.86
C ARG A 797 12.40 -22.01 -6.89
N ASN A 798 11.37 -21.82 -7.71
CA ASN A 798 11.32 -20.80 -8.75
C ASN A 798 11.46 -19.42 -8.11
N ARG A 799 12.62 -18.79 -8.32
CA ARG A 799 12.82 -17.38 -8.01
C ARG A 799 12.34 -16.64 -9.25
N SER A 800 11.08 -16.21 -9.24
CA SER A 800 10.56 -15.30 -10.26
C SER A 800 11.53 -14.12 -10.37
N ALA A 801 12.08 -13.85 -11.55
CA ALA A 801 13.05 -12.78 -11.75
C ALA A 801 12.40 -11.45 -11.33
N THR A 802 12.75 -10.97 -10.13
CA THR A 802 12.16 -9.76 -9.54
C THR A 802 12.39 -8.54 -10.44
N SER A 803 13.44 -8.59 -11.26
CA SER A 803 13.83 -7.58 -12.25
C SER A 803 12.87 -7.38 -13.42
N ILE A 804 11.98 -8.34 -13.73
CA ILE A 804 11.03 -8.25 -14.85
C ILE A 804 9.56 -8.40 -14.42
N PHE A 805 9.28 -8.22 -13.14
CA PHE A 805 7.96 -8.44 -12.57
C PHE A 805 6.85 -7.62 -13.25
N GLU A 806 7.04 -6.30 -13.41
CA GLU A 806 6.04 -5.42 -14.04
C GLU A 806 5.79 -5.79 -15.51
N TRP A 807 6.84 -6.21 -16.22
CA TRP A 807 6.77 -6.65 -17.60
C TRP A 807 5.96 -7.93 -17.73
N THR A 808 6.30 -8.97 -16.96
CA THR A 808 5.62 -10.27 -16.99
C THR A 808 4.12 -10.10 -16.74
N ARG A 809 3.74 -9.33 -15.72
CA ARG A 809 2.32 -9.09 -15.41
C ARG A 809 1.59 -8.34 -16.52
N THR A 810 2.23 -7.31 -17.08
CA THR A 810 1.64 -6.51 -18.15
C THR A 810 1.48 -7.32 -19.42
N LEU A 811 2.46 -8.16 -19.76
CA LEU A 811 2.38 -9.08 -20.90
C LEU A 811 1.21 -10.05 -20.73
N GLY A 812 1.06 -10.66 -19.55
CA GLY A 812 -0.10 -11.53 -19.25
C GLY A 812 -1.43 -10.80 -19.47
N SER A 813 -1.59 -9.60 -18.92
CA SER A 813 -2.79 -8.77 -19.09
C SER A 813 -3.06 -8.40 -20.56
N SER A 814 -2.04 -7.98 -21.30
CA SER A 814 -2.15 -7.67 -22.73
C SER A 814 -2.53 -8.89 -23.57
N LEU A 815 -1.96 -10.06 -23.27
CA LEU A 815 -2.35 -11.31 -23.92
C LEU A 815 -3.80 -11.70 -23.60
N GLY A 816 -4.28 -11.41 -22.39
CA GLY A 816 -5.68 -11.58 -22.02
C GLY A 816 -6.61 -10.70 -22.86
N ARG A 817 -6.22 -9.45 -23.14
CA ARG A 817 -6.94 -8.58 -24.09
C ARG A 817 -6.87 -9.12 -25.51
N VAL A 818 -5.73 -9.57 -25.98
CA VAL A 818 -5.59 -10.11 -27.35
C VAL A 818 -6.40 -11.40 -27.56
N ALA A 819 -6.52 -12.25 -26.54
CA ALA A 819 -7.20 -13.53 -26.64
C ALA A 819 -8.67 -13.44 -27.03
N GLY A 820 -9.40 -12.40 -26.61
CA GLY A 820 -10.82 -12.23 -26.99
C GLY A 820 -11.03 -11.67 -28.40
N LEU A 821 -9.96 -11.22 -29.08
CA LEU A 821 -9.99 -10.68 -30.44
C LEU A 821 -9.68 -11.75 -31.49
N LEU A 822 -9.27 -12.95 -31.07
CA LEU A 822 -8.84 -14.04 -31.94
C LEU A 822 -9.65 -15.31 -31.62
N PRO A 823 -9.87 -16.19 -32.60
CA PRO A 823 -10.42 -17.52 -32.34
C PRO A 823 -9.50 -18.33 -31.40
N ILE A 824 -10.09 -19.12 -30.50
CA ILE A 824 -9.30 -19.92 -29.55
C ILE A 824 -8.31 -20.86 -30.25
N SER A 825 -8.67 -21.41 -31.41
CA SER A 825 -7.81 -22.30 -32.19
C SER A 825 -6.53 -21.64 -32.70
N GLU A 826 -6.55 -20.32 -32.90
CA GLU A 826 -5.37 -19.54 -33.32
C GLU A 826 -4.56 -19.06 -32.12
N PHE A 827 -5.24 -18.66 -31.04
CA PHE A 827 -4.57 -18.11 -29.85
C PHE A 827 -3.91 -19.18 -28.99
N GLN A 828 -4.57 -20.33 -28.81
CA GLN A 828 -4.17 -21.34 -27.84
C GLN A 828 -2.75 -21.85 -28.08
N ALA A 829 -2.48 -22.44 -29.26
CA ALA A 829 -1.19 -23.02 -29.58
C ALA A 829 -0.05 -22.00 -29.60
N ARG A 830 -0.36 -20.75 -29.92
CA ARG A 830 0.62 -19.67 -30.10
C ARG A 830 1.01 -19.00 -28.78
N PHE A 831 0.07 -18.84 -27.86
CA PHE A 831 0.28 -18.03 -26.65
C PHE A 831 -0.09 -18.74 -25.36
N LEU A 832 -1.21 -19.44 -25.32
CA LEU A 832 -1.70 -20.04 -24.07
C LEU A 832 -0.90 -21.29 -23.71
N ASP A 833 -0.73 -22.24 -24.63
CA ASP A 833 0.01 -23.48 -24.37
C ASP A 833 1.46 -23.24 -23.88
N PRO A 834 2.23 -22.28 -24.44
CA PRO A 834 3.54 -21.90 -23.90
C PRO A 834 3.50 -21.40 -22.45
N ILE A 835 2.43 -20.72 -22.02
CA ILE A 835 2.27 -20.25 -20.64
C ILE A 835 1.90 -21.43 -19.73
N LEU A 836 0.96 -22.28 -20.17
CA LEU A 836 0.52 -23.45 -19.40
C LEU A 836 1.67 -24.45 -19.19
N GLY A 837 2.61 -24.55 -20.13
CA GLY A 837 3.79 -25.42 -20.03
C GLY A 837 4.84 -24.99 -19.00
N LEU A 838 4.75 -23.79 -18.41
CA LEU A 838 5.69 -23.33 -17.38
C LEU A 838 5.52 -24.07 -16.05
N GLU A 839 6.64 -24.36 -15.39
CA GLU A 839 6.63 -24.98 -14.05
C GLU A 839 6.16 -24.01 -12.95
N SER A 840 5.38 -24.57 -12.01
CA SER A 840 4.90 -23.94 -10.76
C SER A 840 4.65 -22.42 -10.82
N ASP A 841 5.35 -21.63 -10.01
CA ASP A 841 5.02 -20.23 -9.71
C ASP A 841 5.19 -19.28 -10.90
N ASN A 842 6.06 -19.62 -11.85
CA ASN A 842 6.32 -18.83 -13.04
C ASN A 842 5.12 -18.77 -13.99
N CYS A 843 4.29 -19.83 -14.00
CA CYS A 843 3.07 -19.86 -14.79
C CYS A 843 2.05 -18.82 -14.27
N TRP A 844 1.91 -18.72 -12.95
CA TRP A 844 0.86 -17.89 -12.33
C TRP A 844 1.09 -16.39 -12.55
N ALA A 845 2.35 -15.96 -12.62
CA ALA A 845 2.71 -14.56 -12.89
C ALA A 845 2.21 -14.04 -14.25
N LEU A 846 2.00 -14.93 -15.23
CA LEU A 846 1.39 -14.63 -16.53
C LEU A 846 -0.10 -14.98 -16.56
N LEU A 847 -0.47 -16.14 -16.04
CA LEU A 847 -1.83 -16.69 -16.15
C LEU A 847 -2.86 -15.92 -15.31
N SER A 848 -2.46 -15.45 -14.12
CA SER A 848 -3.32 -14.67 -13.23
C SER A 848 -3.74 -13.32 -13.85
N PRO A 849 -2.81 -12.45 -14.29
CA PRO A 849 -3.18 -11.21 -14.98
C PRO A 849 -3.85 -11.45 -16.34
N PHE A 850 -3.50 -12.53 -17.05
CA PHE A 850 -4.20 -12.95 -18.27
C PHE A 850 -5.69 -13.20 -18.04
N ALA A 851 -6.02 -14.09 -17.09
CA ALA A 851 -7.40 -14.44 -16.80
C ALA A 851 -8.19 -13.23 -16.28
N SER A 852 -7.56 -12.39 -15.46
CA SER A 852 -8.19 -11.19 -14.91
C SER A 852 -8.55 -10.19 -16.01
N ALA A 853 -7.60 -9.89 -16.91
CA ALA A 853 -7.84 -9.01 -18.05
C ALA A 853 -8.91 -9.57 -19.01
N TYR A 854 -8.87 -10.88 -19.28
CA TYR A 854 -9.84 -11.55 -20.15
C TYR A 854 -11.26 -11.49 -19.58
N VAL A 855 -11.44 -11.82 -18.29
CA VAL A 855 -12.75 -11.79 -17.63
C VAL A 855 -13.32 -10.37 -17.61
N CYS A 856 -12.51 -9.37 -17.25
CA CYS A 856 -12.97 -7.98 -17.25
C CYS A 856 -13.41 -7.53 -18.65
N ALA A 857 -12.55 -7.68 -19.66
CA ALA A 857 -12.84 -7.18 -21.00
C ALA A 857 -13.98 -7.95 -21.71
N TYR A 858 -13.98 -9.29 -21.63
CA TYR A 858 -14.81 -10.14 -22.49
C TYR A 858 -15.98 -10.83 -21.79
N VAL A 859 -16.02 -10.80 -20.45
CA VAL A 859 -17.14 -11.35 -19.69
C VAL A 859 -17.93 -10.25 -18.98
N TYR A 860 -17.26 -9.37 -18.22
CA TYR A 860 -17.95 -8.29 -17.50
C TYR A 860 -18.37 -7.14 -18.42
N ASP A 861 -17.43 -6.60 -19.20
CA ASP A 861 -17.65 -5.34 -19.92
C ASP A 861 -18.24 -5.55 -21.32
N ALA A 862 -17.90 -6.66 -22.00
CA ALA A 862 -18.38 -6.92 -23.34
C ALA A 862 -19.92 -7.04 -23.39
N PRO A 863 -20.60 -6.40 -24.37
CA PRO A 863 -22.05 -6.54 -24.54
C PRO A 863 -22.46 -7.94 -25.00
N ILE A 864 -21.58 -8.63 -25.73
CA ILE A 864 -21.76 -10.01 -26.18
C ILE A 864 -20.53 -10.81 -25.76
N VAL A 865 -20.73 -11.84 -24.94
CA VAL A 865 -19.64 -12.72 -24.49
C VAL A 865 -19.18 -13.61 -25.66
N PRO A 866 -17.86 -13.71 -25.93
CA PRO A 866 -17.34 -14.62 -26.96
C PRO A 866 -17.76 -16.07 -26.70
N ALA A 867 -18.07 -16.82 -27.76
CA ALA A 867 -18.51 -18.21 -27.65
C ALA A 867 -17.46 -19.10 -26.96
N ASP A 868 -16.18 -18.84 -27.21
CA ASP A 868 -15.05 -19.59 -26.66
C ASP A 868 -14.60 -19.09 -25.27
N ALA A 869 -15.31 -18.14 -24.65
CA ALA A 869 -14.89 -17.54 -23.38
C ALA A 869 -14.78 -18.56 -22.24
N VAL A 870 -15.79 -19.43 -22.11
CA VAL A 870 -15.79 -20.48 -21.09
C VAL A 870 -14.68 -21.50 -21.37
N ALA A 871 -14.48 -21.89 -22.64
CA ALA A 871 -13.42 -22.82 -23.02
C ALA A 871 -12.02 -22.25 -22.72
N THR A 872 -11.79 -20.96 -22.97
CA THR A 872 -10.53 -20.28 -22.67
C THR A 872 -10.22 -20.28 -21.17
N LEU A 873 -11.23 -19.96 -20.34
CA LEU A 873 -11.08 -19.98 -18.89
C LEU A 873 -10.94 -21.40 -18.33
N ASP A 874 -11.56 -22.38 -18.98
CA ASP A 874 -11.46 -23.79 -18.60
C ASP A 874 -10.04 -24.35 -18.81
N LEU A 875 -9.31 -23.89 -19.82
CA LEU A 875 -7.88 -24.21 -19.99
C LEU A 875 -7.04 -23.65 -18.83
N CYS A 876 -7.32 -22.42 -18.40
CA CYS A 876 -6.66 -21.80 -17.24
C CYS A 876 -6.96 -22.57 -15.95
N LEU A 877 -8.24 -22.94 -15.75
CA LEU A 877 -8.70 -23.74 -14.62
C LEU A 877 -8.03 -25.14 -14.63
N GLY A 878 -7.96 -25.79 -15.79
CA GLY A 878 -7.33 -27.10 -15.95
C GLY A 878 -5.90 -27.09 -15.41
N ARG A 879 -5.09 -26.11 -15.82
CA ARG A 879 -3.72 -25.95 -15.33
C ARG A 879 -3.63 -25.63 -13.85
N LEU A 880 -4.55 -24.80 -13.33
CA LEU A 880 -4.62 -24.48 -11.90
C LEU A 880 -4.88 -25.76 -11.07
N LEU A 881 -5.79 -26.62 -11.50
CA LEU A 881 -6.15 -27.87 -10.81
C LEU A 881 -5.01 -28.91 -10.78
N GLU A 882 -4.02 -28.80 -11.66
CA GLU A 882 -2.81 -29.64 -11.63
C GLU A 882 -1.80 -29.21 -10.55
N ALA A 883 -1.97 -28.04 -9.94
CA ALA A 883 -1.07 -27.52 -8.93
C ALA A 883 -1.01 -28.44 -7.69
N SER A 884 0.15 -28.49 -7.02
CA SER A 884 0.36 -29.29 -5.81
C SER A 884 -0.61 -28.92 -4.67
N ALA A 885 -1.14 -27.69 -4.65
CA ALA A 885 -2.15 -27.24 -3.71
C ALA A 885 -3.45 -28.08 -3.78
N PHE A 886 -3.79 -28.65 -4.94
CA PHE A 886 -4.97 -29.51 -5.10
C PHE A 886 -4.69 -30.99 -4.81
N LYS A 887 -3.43 -31.36 -4.51
CA LYS A 887 -3.08 -32.73 -4.10
C LYS A 887 -3.34 -32.89 -2.60
N ARG A 888 -4.34 -33.71 -2.24
CA ARG A 888 -4.81 -33.88 -0.85
C ARG A 888 -3.72 -34.31 0.14
N ASP A 889 -2.76 -35.11 -0.29
CA ASP A 889 -1.71 -35.66 0.58
C ASP A 889 -0.46 -34.75 0.69
N ALA A 890 -0.47 -33.57 0.05
CA ALA A 890 0.65 -32.64 0.12
C ALA A 890 0.72 -31.91 1.47
N TYR A 891 1.95 -31.57 1.91
CA TYR A 891 2.29 -30.87 3.16
C TYR A 891 1.55 -29.52 3.36
N ARG A 892 1.02 -28.92 2.28
CA ARG A 892 0.21 -27.68 2.29
C ARG A 892 -0.99 -27.76 1.33
N SER A 893 -1.62 -28.92 1.30
CA SER A 893 -2.82 -29.16 0.51
C SER A 893 -3.94 -28.17 0.87
N GLY A 894 -4.50 -27.48 -0.12
CA GLY A 894 -5.58 -26.51 0.04
C GLY A 894 -5.13 -25.09 0.40
N GLU A 895 -3.83 -24.87 0.60
CA GLU A 895 -3.25 -23.56 0.84
C GLU A 895 -2.61 -23.02 -0.44
N PHE A 896 -2.95 -21.78 -0.80
CA PHE A 896 -2.31 -21.07 -1.90
C PHE A 896 -1.26 -20.10 -1.35
N SER A 897 -0.07 -20.09 -1.95
CA SER A 897 1.01 -19.18 -1.58
C SER A 897 1.22 -18.09 -2.64
N GLY A 898 1.80 -16.96 -2.22
CA GLY A 898 2.07 -15.83 -3.11
C GLY A 898 0.82 -15.02 -3.48
N PHE A 899 0.97 -14.09 -4.43
CA PHE A 899 -0.10 -13.17 -4.81
C PHE A 899 -0.96 -13.69 -5.97
N ASP A 900 -0.38 -14.50 -6.87
CA ASP A 900 -1.01 -14.81 -8.16
C ASP A 900 -2.06 -15.93 -8.11
N GLN A 901 -1.80 -17.02 -7.37
CA GLN A 901 -2.75 -18.13 -7.26
C GLN A 901 -4.04 -17.73 -6.55
N PRO A 902 -4.02 -17.06 -5.37
CA PRO A 902 -5.25 -16.63 -4.72
C PRO A 902 -6.07 -15.68 -5.59
N GLU A 903 -5.39 -14.80 -6.35
CA GLU A 903 -6.05 -13.89 -7.28
C GLU A 903 -6.69 -14.64 -8.45
N LEU A 904 -6.00 -15.61 -9.04
CA LEU A 904 -6.54 -16.44 -10.12
C LEU A 904 -7.77 -17.24 -9.66
N VAL A 905 -7.78 -17.76 -8.42
CA VAL A 905 -8.95 -18.42 -7.83
C VAL A 905 -10.14 -17.45 -7.75
N ARG A 906 -9.92 -16.22 -7.26
CA ARG A 906 -10.97 -15.19 -7.19
C ARG A 906 -11.48 -14.79 -8.58
N THR A 907 -10.60 -14.68 -9.56
CA THR A 907 -10.95 -14.37 -10.96
C THR A 907 -11.79 -15.48 -11.59
N LEU A 908 -11.37 -16.74 -11.47
CA LEU A 908 -12.10 -17.89 -12.03
C LEU A 908 -13.43 -18.16 -11.31
N MET A 909 -13.59 -17.64 -10.09
CA MET A 909 -14.88 -17.60 -9.36
C MET A 909 -15.70 -16.34 -9.63
N PHE A 910 -15.23 -15.44 -10.52
CA PHE A 910 -15.87 -14.18 -10.88
C PHE A 910 -16.16 -13.24 -9.69
N VAL A 911 -15.26 -13.24 -8.70
CA VAL A 911 -15.37 -12.41 -7.48
C VAL A 911 -14.18 -11.49 -7.23
N SER A 912 -13.17 -11.49 -8.12
CA SER A 912 -11.99 -10.61 -8.02
C SER A 912 -12.35 -9.12 -8.03
N VAL A 913 -13.35 -8.73 -8.83
CA VAL A 913 -13.88 -7.36 -8.87
C VAL A 913 -15.13 -7.29 -8.01
N GLU A 914 -15.20 -6.34 -7.07
CA GLU A 914 -16.35 -6.21 -6.17
C GLU A 914 -17.56 -5.56 -6.84
N ARG A 915 -17.35 -4.39 -7.46
CA ARG A 915 -18.41 -3.61 -8.09
C ARG A 915 -17.85 -2.76 -9.22
N ALA A 916 -18.52 -2.78 -10.37
CA ALA A 916 -18.27 -1.88 -11.49
C ALA A 916 -19.61 -1.54 -12.14
N ASP A 917 -20.15 -0.35 -11.83
CA ASP A 917 -21.50 0.05 -12.25
C ASP A 917 -21.67 0.17 -13.77
N LEU A 918 -20.58 0.35 -14.51
CA LEU A 918 -20.57 0.45 -15.97
C LEU A 918 -20.38 -0.89 -16.70
N ALA A 919 -20.16 -1.99 -15.98
CA ALA A 919 -20.05 -3.30 -16.61
C ALA A 919 -21.39 -3.73 -17.23
N ALA A 920 -21.34 -4.57 -18.26
CA ALA A 920 -22.54 -5.10 -18.90
C ALA A 920 -23.26 -6.13 -18.00
N ARG A 921 -22.52 -6.89 -17.18
CA ARG A 921 -23.07 -7.97 -16.34
C ARG A 921 -22.23 -8.28 -15.09
N TYR A 922 -22.83 -9.04 -14.17
CA TYR A 922 -22.28 -9.59 -12.93
C TYR A 922 -21.83 -8.54 -11.90
N VAL A 923 -20.72 -7.87 -12.17
CA VAL A 923 -20.10 -6.91 -11.24
C VAL A 923 -20.85 -5.58 -11.17
N ASN A 924 -21.78 -5.32 -12.08
CA ASN A 924 -22.79 -4.26 -11.99
C ASN A 924 -23.99 -4.65 -11.09
N GLY A 925 -24.04 -5.89 -10.60
CA GLY A 925 -25.14 -6.44 -9.81
C GLY A 925 -26.14 -7.30 -10.60
N ASP A 926 -26.06 -7.34 -11.93
CA ASP A 926 -26.93 -8.18 -12.77
C ASP A 926 -26.35 -9.59 -12.96
N TRP A 927 -26.94 -10.56 -12.25
CA TRP A 927 -26.55 -11.99 -12.33
C TRP A 927 -27.48 -12.85 -13.17
N SER A 928 -28.35 -12.25 -13.99
CA SER A 928 -29.35 -12.97 -14.80
C SER A 928 -28.72 -14.00 -15.76
N GLU A 929 -27.50 -13.74 -16.24
CA GLU A 929 -26.79 -14.59 -17.21
C GLU A 929 -25.88 -15.67 -16.58
N ILE A 930 -25.98 -15.92 -15.26
CA ILE A 930 -25.05 -16.82 -14.54
C ILE A 930 -24.94 -18.22 -15.13
N SER A 931 -25.99 -18.71 -15.80
CA SER A 931 -26.02 -20.02 -16.46
C SER A 931 -24.86 -20.26 -17.43
N ARG A 932 -24.30 -19.19 -18.02
CA ARG A 932 -23.14 -19.27 -18.92
C ARG A 932 -21.87 -19.76 -18.24
N ILE A 933 -21.62 -19.34 -16.99
CA ILE A 933 -20.39 -19.65 -16.26
C ILE A 933 -20.55 -20.87 -15.34
N LEU A 934 -21.79 -21.31 -15.07
CA LEU A 934 -22.05 -22.45 -14.17
C LEU A 934 -21.28 -23.73 -14.51
N PRO A 935 -21.08 -24.14 -15.79
CA PRO A 935 -20.27 -25.33 -16.08
C PRO A 935 -18.82 -25.23 -15.58
N LEU A 936 -18.19 -24.06 -15.73
CA LEU A 936 -16.84 -23.80 -15.24
C LEU A 936 -16.80 -23.84 -13.71
N ILE A 937 -17.78 -23.19 -13.06
CA ILE A 937 -17.91 -23.16 -11.59
C ILE A 937 -18.14 -24.58 -11.04
N ASP A 938 -19.04 -25.35 -11.64
CA ASP A 938 -19.34 -26.72 -11.21
C ASP A 938 -18.09 -27.61 -11.27
N ARG A 939 -17.33 -27.54 -12.36
CA ARG A 939 -16.04 -28.25 -12.48
C ARG A 939 -15.06 -27.81 -11.40
N PHE A 940 -14.88 -26.51 -11.21
CA PHE A 940 -13.93 -25.98 -10.24
C PHE A 940 -14.27 -26.43 -8.81
N ILE A 941 -15.54 -26.32 -8.43
CA ILE A 941 -16.02 -26.65 -7.08
C ILE A 941 -15.91 -28.14 -6.79
N ARG A 942 -16.24 -29.01 -7.75
CA ARG A 942 -16.09 -30.45 -7.55
C ARG A 942 -14.64 -30.86 -7.35
N ALA A 943 -13.69 -30.19 -8.00
CA ALA A 943 -12.28 -30.52 -7.90
C ALA A 943 -11.60 -29.91 -6.65
N GLY A 944 -11.91 -28.64 -6.34
CA GLY A 944 -11.19 -27.85 -5.35
C GLY A 944 -11.99 -27.40 -4.13
N GLY A 945 -13.31 -27.59 -4.12
CA GLY A 945 -14.21 -27.02 -3.11
C GLY A 945 -14.00 -27.55 -1.69
N TRP A 946 -13.29 -28.65 -1.50
CA TRP A 946 -12.90 -29.16 -0.19
C TRP A 946 -11.89 -28.26 0.56
N ALA A 947 -11.20 -27.36 -0.15
CA ALA A 947 -10.30 -26.36 0.43
C ALA A 947 -11.07 -25.08 0.77
N SER A 948 -10.87 -24.53 1.98
CA SER A 948 -11.51 -23.27 2.40
C SER A 948 -11.20 -22.09 1.47
N SER A 949 -9.96 -22.04 0.98
CA SER A 949 -9.46 -21.02 0.04
C SER A 949 -10.18 -20.99 -1.32
N VAL A 950 -10.87 -22.07 -1.71
CA VAL A 950 -11.72 -22.15 -2.91
C VAL A 950 -13.20 -21.98 -2.55
N MET A 951 -13.62 -22.57 -1.43
CA MET A 951 -14.99 -22.49 -0.93
C MET A 951 -15.40 -21.07 -0.56
N ASP A 952 -14.52 -20.27 0.04
CA ASP A 952 -14.84 -18.90 0.43
C ASP A 952 -15.16 -17.98 -0.76
N PRO A 953 -14.35 -17.97 -1.85
CA PRO A 953 -14.70 -17.28 -3.10
C PRO A 953 -16.00 -17.78 -3.74
N PHE A 954 -16.26 -19.09 -3.70
CA PHE A 954 -17.51 -19.67 -4.21
C PHE A 954 -18.75 -19.19 -3.48
N LEU A 955 -18.74 -19.21 -2.14
CA LEU A 955 -19.86 -18.70 -1.37
C LEU A 955 -20.06 -17.20 -1.62
N THR A 956 -18.98 -16.46 -1.84
CA THR A 956 -19.05 -15.04 -2.23
C THR A 956 -19.76 -14.87 -3.58
N LEU A 957 -19.48 -15.73 -4.56
CA LEU A 957 -20.19 -15.76 -5.84
C LEU A 957 -21.68 -16.06 -5.61
N CYS A 958 -22.02 -17.10 -4.86
CA CYS A 958 -23.40 -17.48 -4.57
C CYS A 958 -24.16 -16.38 -3.84
N GLU A 959 -23.53 -15.68 -2.90
CA GLU A 959 -24.12 -14.55 -2.16
C GLU A 959 -24.41 -13.35 -3.06
N ARG A 960 -23.48 -13.01 -3.96
CA ARG A 960 -23.67 -11.93 -4.94
C ARG A 960 -24.77 -12.28 -5.94
N ALA A 961 -24.80 -13.53 -6.38
CA ALA A 961 -25.75 -14.03 -7.37
C ALA A 961 -27.03 -14.63 -6.77
N LYS A 962 -27.27 -14.53 -5.46
CA LYS A 962 -28.32 -15.30 -4.74
C LYS A 962 -29.73 -15.16 -5.33
N ALA A 963 -30.04 -14.02 -5.96
CA ALA A 963 -31.32 -13.83 -6.64
C ALA A 963 -31.48 -14.73 -7.88
N ASN A 964 -30.40 -14.99 -8.62
CA ASN A 964 -30.39 -15.69 -9.91
C ASN A 964 -29.69 -17.07 -9.87
N TYR A 965 -28.97 -17.40 -8.79
CA TYR A 965 -28.25 -18.67 -8.67
C TYR A 965 -29.23 -19.85 -8.56
N PRO A 966 -29.12 -20.92 -9.39
CA PRO A 966 -30.03 -22.06 -9.31
C PRO A 966 -29.84 -22.87 -8.02
N ALA A 967 -30.92 -23.02 -7.24
CA ALA A 967 -30.89 -23.69 -5.95
C ALA A 967 -30.50 -25.18 -6.05
N GLU A 968 -30.99 -25.88 -7.09
CA GLU A 968 -30.63 -27.28 -7.33
C GLU A 968 -29.14 -27.44 -7.64
N ALA A 969 -28.56 -26.55 -8.46
CA ALA A 969 -27.14 -26.59 -8.79
C ALA A 969 -26.27 -26.33 -7.56
N PHE A 970 -26.61 -25.32 -6.75
CA PHE A 970 -25.93 -25.04 -5.49
C PHE A 970 -25.96 -26.26 -4.55
N ALA A 971 -27.13 -26.88 -4.39
CA ALA A 971 -27.27 -28.05 -3.54
C ALA A 971 -26.41 -29.23 -4.03
N ASP A 972 -26.37 -29.48 -5.34
CA ASP A 972 -25.57 -30.55 -5.94
C ASP A 972 -24.05 -30.31 -5.82
N GLN A 973 -23.62 -29.06 -5.95
CA GLN A 973 -22.22 -28.68 -5.80
C GLN A 973 -21.75 -28.85 -4.35
N VAL A 974 -22.52 -28.34 -3.37
CA VAL A 974 -22.18 -28.47 -1.95
C VAL A 974 -22.19 -29.94 -1.52
N LEU A 975 -23.21 -30.71 -1.90
CA LEU A 975 -23.27 -32.14 -1.56
C LEU A 975 -22.11 -32.95 -2.15
N ALA A 976 -21.65 -32.61 -3.36
CA ALA A 976 -20.51 -33.28 -3.97
C ALA A 976 -19.21 -33.13 -3.18
N ILE A 977 -19.07 -32.04 -2.42
CA ILE A 977 -17.88 -31.75 -1.61
C ILE A 977 -18.00 -32.46 -0.27
N ILE A 978 -19.07 -32.18 0.47
CA ILE A 978 -19.24 -32.67 1.85
C ILE A 978 -19.46 -34.20 1.85
N GLY A 979 -20.09 -34.75 0.82
CA GLY A 979 -20.31 -36.19 0.65
C GLY A 979 -19.03 -37.04 0.60
N THR A 980 -17.85 -36.42 0.46
CA THR A 980 -16.54 -37.11 0.53
C THR A 980 -16.03 -37.34 1.96
N GLY A 981 -16.76 -36.90 3.00
CA GLY A 981 -16.45 -37.11 4.42
C GLY A 981 -15.91 -35.84 5.11
N LEU A 982 -16.33 -35.61 6.37
CA LEU A 982 -16.03 -34.38 7.14
C LEU A 982 -14.53 -34.19 7.42
N ASP A 983 -13.77 -35.27 7.60
CA ASP A 983 -12.32 -35.23 7.85
C ASP A 983 -11.52 -34.76 6.62
N ASN A 984 -12.14 -34.73 5.43
CA ASN A 984 -11.50 -34.35 4.18
C ASN A 984 -11.67 -32.85 3.84
N LEU A 985 -12.32 -32.07 4.70
CA LEU A 985 -12.61 -30.63 4.50
C LEU A 985 -11.53 -29.76 5.15
N LYS A 986 -10.42 -29.56 4.43
CA LYS A 986 -9.26 -28.81 4.93
C LYS A 986 -9.59 -27.32 5.12
N GLY A 987 -9.36 -26.83 6.34
CA GLY A 987 -9.53 -25.42 6.69
C GLY A 987 -10.98 -24.95 6.87
N TRP A 988 -11.98 -25.84 6.84
CA TRP A 988 -13.38 -25.45 7.07
C TRP A 988 -13.70 -25.27 8.57
N HIS A 989 -13.11 -26.10 9.43
CA HIS A 989 -13.33 -26.06 10.88
C HIS A 989 -12.88 -24.71 11.47
N GLY A 990 -13.74 -24.10 12.29
CA GLY A 990 -13.47 -22.79 12.90
C GLY A 990 -13.60 -21.58 11.95
N THR A 991 -14.14 -21.77 10.74
CA THR A 991 -14.45 -20.68 9.79
C THR A 991 -15.96 -20.40 9.73
N PHE A 992 -16.34 -19.32 9.02
CA PHE A 992 -17.75 -18.98 8.78
C PHE A 992 -18.37 -19.75 7.60
N ILE A 993 -17.63 -20.64 6.92
CA ILE A 993 -18.13 -21.41 5.76
C ILE A 993 -19.44 -22.15 6.08
N PRO A 994 -19.56 -22.94 7.18
CA PRO A 994 -20.82 -23.61 7.51
C PRO A 994 -22.00 -22.65 7.67
N ALA A 995 -21.78 -21.53 8.37
CA ALA A 995 -22.82 -20.53 8.61
C ALA A 995 -23.28 -19.83 7.32
N ARG A 996 -22.34 -19.54 6.41
CA ARG A 996 -22.63 -18.95 5.09
C ARG A 996 -23.43 -19.90 4.20
N ILE A 997 -23.08 -21.20 4.20
CA ILE A 997 -23.87 -22.21 3.47
C ILE A 997 -25.30 -22.28 4.04
N ALA A 998 -25.45 -22.30 5.37
CA ALA A 998 -26.77 -22.34 6.02
C ALA A 998 -27.63 -21.12 5.65
N GLU A 999 -27.03 -19.93 5.60
CA GLU A 999 -27.72 -18.69 5.18
C GLU A 999 -28.17 -18.74 3.71
N LEU A 1000 -27.36 -19.29 2.81
CA LEU A 1000 -27.73 -19.50 1.41
C LEU A 1000 -28.86 -20.55 1.27
N VAL A 1001 -28.80 -21.66 2.01
CA VAL A 1001 -29.90 -22.65 2.05
C VAL A 1001 -31.19 -22.02 2.55
N GLN A 1002 -31.13 -21.19 3.60
CA GLN A 1002 -32.28 -20.44 4.09
C GLN A 1002 -32.85 -19.51 3.00
N HIS A 1003 -31.99 -18.76 2.32
CA HIS A 1003 -32.42 -17.86 1.25
C HIS A 1003 -33.10 -18.61 0.11
N PHE A 1004 -32.48 -19.68 -0.41
CA PHE A 1004 -33.03 -20.47 -1.52
C PHE A 1004 -34.31 -21.20 -1.14
N SER A 1005 -34.40 -21.72 0.10
CA SER A 1005 -35.62 -22.39 0.57
C SER A 1005 -36.82 -21.45 0.66
N HIS A 1006 -36.61 -20.20 1.06
CA HIS A 1006 -37.68 -19.18 1.03
C HIS A 1006 -38.00 -18.69 -0.39
N ARG A 1007 -36.97 -18.46 -1.22
CA ARG A 1007 -37.15 -17.96 -2.60
C ARG A 1007 -37.93 -18.95 -3.47
N ASP A 1008 -37.64 -20.24 -3.34
CA ASP A 1008 -38.20 -21.30 -4.17
C ASP A 1008 -39.38 -22.02 -3.47
N ALA A 1009 -39.96 -21.42 -2.43
CA ALA A 1009 -41.13 -21.96 -1.73
C ALA A 1009 -42.42 -21.84 -2.58
N PRO A 1010 -43.27 -22.88 -2.61
CA PRO A 1010 -43.07 -24.21 -2.02
C PRO A 1010 -42.09 -25.06 -2.85
N MET A 1011 -41.07 -25.61 -2.20
CA MET A 1011 -39.99 -26.34 -2.85
C MET A 1011 -40.44 -27.69 -3.40
N LYS A 1012 -39.76 -28.18 -4.44
CA LYS A 1012 -39.87 -29.58 -4.88
C LYS A 1012 -39.24 -30.51 -3.83
N GLN A 1013 -39.82 -31.70 -3.65
CA GLN A 1013 -39.34 -32.69 -2.68
C GLN A 1013 -37.85 -33.03 -2.84
N ALA A 1014 -37.36 -33.19 -4.08
CA ALA A 1014 -35.95 -33.51 -4.34
C ALA A 1014 -35.00 -32.42 -3.85
N LEU A 1015 -35.35 -31.14 -4.03
CA LEU A 1015 -34.54 -30.01 -3.55
C LEU A 1015 -34.55 -29.94 -2.02
N ALA A 1016 -35.73 -30.07 -1.41
CA ALA A 1016 -35.87 -30.08 0.05
C ALA A 1016 -35.03 -31.20 0.71
N GLN A 1017 -35.00 -32.40 0.12
CA GLN A 1017 -34.15 -33.50 0.60
C GLN A 1017 -32.66 -33.18 0.50
N LYS A 1018 -32.20 -32.55 -0.59
CA LYS A 1018 -30.80 -32.14 -0.73
C LYS A 1018 -30.42 -31.10 0.33
N PHE A 1019 -31.25 -30.10 0.55
CA PHE A 1019 -31.01 -29.08 1.57
C PHE A 1019 -31.02 -29.65 2.99
N LEU A 1020 -31.96 -30.55 3.33
CA LEU A 1020 -31.96 -31.19 4.65
C LEU A 1020 -30.66 -31.97 4.89
N ARG A 1021 -30.16 -32.72 3.90
CA ARG A 1021 -28.85 -33.41 3.99
C ARG A 1021 -27.70 -32.44 4.20
N ILE A 1022 -27.68 -31.30 3.52
CA ILE A 1022 -26.65 -30.27 3.74
C ILE A 1022 -26.74 -29.78 5.18
N LEU A 1023 -27.93 -29.39 5.65
CA LEU A 1023 -28.13 -28.89 7.01
C LEU A 1023 -27.73 -29.92 8.08
N ASP A 1024 -28.03 -31.21 7.89
CA ASP A 1024 -27.61 -32.29 8.80
C ASP A 1024 -26.08 -32.30 8.97
N MET A 1025 -25.35 -32.23 7.85
CA MET A 1025 -23.88 -32.24 7.89
C MET A 1025 -23.30 -30.96 8.50
N LEU A 1026 -23.96 -29.81 8.29
CA LEU A 1026 -23.55 -28.55 8.93
C LEU A 1026 -23.78 -28.56 10.44
N VAL A 1027 -24.84 -29.24 10.92
CA VAL A 1027 -25.07 -29.47 12.35
C VAL A 1027 -23.96 -30.32 12.96
N ASP A 1028 -23.52 -31.37 12.26
CA ASP A 1028 -22.39 -32.19 12.69
C ASP A 1028 -21.07 -31.38 12.77
N MET A 1029 -20.91 -30.37 11.89
CA MET A 1029 -19.80 -29.40 11.94
C MET A 1029 -19.96 -28.31 13.01
N GLY A 1030 -21.09 -28.28 13.73
CA GLY A 1030 -21.33 -27.36 14.84
C GLY A 1030 -22.12 -26.09 14.50
N ASP A 1031 -22.71 -25.97 13.30
CA ASP A 1031 -23.58 -24.85 12.94
C ASP A 1031 -24.99 -25.04 13.49
N ARG A 1032 -25.38 -24.20 14.45
CA ARG A 1032 -26.69 -24.29 15.13
C ARG A 1032 -27.84 -23.71 14.34
N ARG A 1033 -27.56 -22.76 13.43
CA ARG A 1033 -28.60 -22.16 12.58
C ARG A 1033 -29.21 -23.24 11.69
N SER A 1034 -28.38 -24.17 11.24
CA SER A 1034 -28.81 -25.32 10.44
C SER A 1034 -29.86 -26.19 11.13
N ALA A 1035 -29.68 -26.50 12.42
CA ALA A 1035 -30.67 -27.29 13.18
C ALA A 1035 -32.03 -26.56 13.32
N ALA A 1036 -32.02 -25.24 13.50
CA ALA A 1036 -33.25 -24.45 13.54
C ALA A 1036 -33.93 -24.38 12.16
N LEU A 1037 -33.14 -24.27 11.09
CA LEU A 1037 -33.64 -24.20 9.71
C LEU A 1037 -34.37 -25.47 9.27
N GLN A 1038 -33.92 -26.65 9.71
CA GLN A 1038 -34.58 -27.93 9.42
C GLN A 1038 -36.04 -27.97 9.89
N LEU A 1039 -36.38 -27.22 10.94
CA LEU A 1039 -37.73 -27.14 11.50
C LEU A 1039 -38.58 -26.00 10.91
N GLY A 1040 -38.02 -25.21 9.99
CA GLY A 1040 -38.66 -24.04 9.39
C GLY A 1040 -39.85 -24.36 8.49
N GLU A 1041 -40.75 -23.38 8.32
CA GLU A 1041 -42.00 -23.53 7.55
C GLU A 1041 -41.77 -23.91 6.08
N ALA A 1042 -40.71 -23.40 5.45
CA ALA A 1042 -40.35 -23.73 4.06
C ALA A 1042 -40.11 -25.23 3.82
N PHE A 1043 -39.67 -25.99 4.83
CA PHE A 1043 -39.48 -27.44 4.75
C PHE A 1043 -40.74 -28.24 5.11
N ARG A 1044 -41.79 -27.59 5.62
CA ARG A 1044 -43.10 -28.19 5.89
C ARG A 1044 -44.04 -28.09 4.69
N GLU A 1045 -43.89 -27.04 3.87
CA GLU A 1045 -44.71 -26.76 2.70
C GLU A 1045 -44.08 -27.29 1.39
N ILE A 1046 -43.90 -28.61 1.29
CA ILE A 1046 -43.28 -29.25 0.10
C ILE A 1046 -44.35 -29.64 -0.94
N ARG A 1047 -44.08 -29.37 -2.22
CA ARG A 1047 -44.90 -29.89 -3.33
C ARG A 1047 -44.53 -31.35 -3.62
N PHE A 1048 -45.48 -32.25 -3.42
CA PHE A 1048 -45.41 -33.63 -3.92
C PHE A 1048 -45.61 -33.63 -5.43
N ALA A 1049 -44.71 -34.26 -6.18
CA ALA A 1049 -44.88 -34.43 -7.61
C ALA A 1049 -46.05 -35.37 -7.88
N SER A 1050 -47.04 -34.92 -8.65
CA SER A 1050 -48.03 -35.78 -9.31
C SER A 1050 -47.45 -36.38 -10.58
#